data_AF-A0A1F3LVL5-F1
#
_entry.id   AF-A0A1F3LVL5-F1
#
_cell.length_a   1.000
_cell.length_b   1.000
_cell.length_c   1.000
_cell.angle_alpha   90.00
_cell.angle_beta   90.00
_cell.angle_gamma   90.00
#
_symmetry.space_group_name_H-M   'P 1'
#
loop_
_entity.id
_entity.type
_entity.pdbx_description
1 polymer ?
#
loop_
_entity_poly.entity_id
_entity_poly.type
_entity_poly.pdbx_seq_one_letter_code
_entity_poly.pdbx_strand_id
1 'polypeptide(L)'
;MCLLTLCSAPSALSQVPQGFNYQAIVRDGTTKQPVISDDIIVRITIENAAETAVYQETHSLETDEFGIIAIVIGEGTPAGTDLFGEIDWNKEQLYLKTELKYPVTNPDFTGMGTAPLQSVPYAMVADSLSRPLTKLSVKGETSDMEEALFEVRNKDGQTVFAVYNEGVRVYVSDGDKKGPKGGFAIGGFGTDKGTSQPYFIVKPDTVRVYINKTGKGPKGGFAIGGYGTDKADIQDFLFISDDSVRIYIDNADDDIPKGVKGGFAIGGYGTAKGKPQDLFMVSNDSVRVYIDKAETDKGPKGGFAIGGYGTTKAEDEEYLRVTRDSTRVYINESSKTSTGGFAINGIGAIPGTITPFTSLTPDNYLIGHRSGKGMTTGEFNSFIGYETGMENDTGSYNTILGYQSGYKNKSDFNVFLGYKSGYNNVAGKSNTFLGHMAGYLNSSGDNNVAIGSLAGYYLSAVSHSNVLIGDSAGYGSTGIPSLRKNSFNVIIGKGAGKSNIGDYNAFLGYQTGMKNIDGSSNVFIGNQSGFSNTGGNYNVFMGNLAGFSNNSSYNTFLGYQAGKNYTTGSYNTFIGYRAGMASETFFGTGNSNVILGYNAGLNLTSGYDNVFIGTSSGKLTTSGFENTFIGKEAGYNVTSGNSNVAIGFKAGRSITSNDFNTLVGENAGYSLSSGSKNVFFGNFTGYYTSSGNNNTMVGYEAGNFNRSGSYNTFIGYEAAGAISEAGQGVGSYSVFLGYQAGYSELESNRLYIENSQAGKYGALIYGEFDNDILVFNADVGINTTTPDYDVWIQGGSVSGSGYTDNRNLAMLGYDEYSGDRLVINYKSEYAGGTEIGGPLKFTDTYDRVITDQRYMVININGEVGGYSSSSIRYKENVFDLKDFDWLYDLRPVIYNYKNTSVADLQYGLIAEEVSVVNPLIVVYDKENRPDGLLYERLTVPMLKAIQDQKEEIDSLKETVKNLEALVHQLIEEK
;
A
#
# COMPACT_ATOMS: atom_id res chain seq x y z
N MET A 1 -49.69 -42.67 14.59
CA MET A 1 -49.13 -42.90 15.94
C MET A 1 -47.71 -42.35 15.94
N CYS A 2 -47.12 -42.09 17.12
CA CYS A 2 -45.88 -41.34 17.35
C CYS A 2 -46.00 -39.81 17.19
N LEU A 3 -46.01 -39.17 18.37
CA LEU A 3 -45.58 -37.82 18.76
C LEU A 3 -45.28 -36.79 17.66
N LEU A 4 -45.98 -35.65 17.76
CA LEU A 4 -45.33 -34.34 17.61
C LEU A 4 -45.23 -33.71 19.01
N THR A 5 -44.03 -33.54 19.54
CA THR A 5 -43.80 -32.83 20.80
C THR A 5 -43.79 -31.32 20.54
N LEU A 6 -44.71 -30.59 21.17
CA LEU A 6 -44.71 -29.13 21.15
C LEU A 6 -43.49 -28.59 21.90
N CYS A 7 -42.60 -27.90 21.17
CA CYS A 7 -41.67 -26.95 21.76
C CYS A 7 -42.38 -25.58 21.86
N SER A 8 -42.07 -24.78 22.87
CA SER A 8 -42.76 -23.54 23.19
C SER A 8 -42.42 -22.39 22.24
N ALA A 9 -43.41 -21.54 21.97
CA ALA A 9 -43.19 -20.26 21.29
C ALA A 9 -42.59 -19.23 22.28
N PRO A 10 -41.57 -18.45 21.89
CA PRO A 10 -40.98 -17.43 22.75
C PRO A 10 -41.87 -16.18 22.84
N SER A 11 -42.06 -15.67 24.04
CA SER A 11 -42.61 -14.33 24.25
C SER A 11 -41.56 -13.27 23.91
N ALA A 12 -41.99 -12.19 23.27
CA ALA A 12 -41.12 -11.05 22.94
C ALA A 12 -40.82 -10.23 24.20
N LEU A 13 -39.84 -10.68 24.99
CA LEU A 13 -39.20 -9.85 26.00
C LEU A 13 -38.53 -8.65 25.31
N SER A 14 -38.59 -7.48 25.94
CA SER A 14 -37.58 -6.45 25.70
C SER A 14 -36.25 -7.07 26.09
N GLN A 15 -35.39 -7.38 25.12
CA GLN A 15 -34.17 -8.13 25.38
C GLN A 15 -33.22 -7.27 26.21
N VAL A 16 -33.18 -7.55 27.52
CA VAL A 16 -32.10 -7.06 28.40
C VAL A 16 -30.79 -7.50 27.74
N PRO A 17 -29.81 -6.60 27.55
CA PRO A 17 -28.52 -6.98 26.99
C PRO A 17 -27.98 -8.20 27.75
N GLN A 18 -27.67 -9.28 27.04
CA GLN A 18 -27.00 -10.45 27.64
C GLN A 18 -25.56 -10.09 28.04
N GLY A 19 -24.96 -9.21 27.24
CA GLY A 19 -23.76 -8.47 27.54
C GLY A 19 -23.56 -7.36 26.49
N PHE A 20 -22.49 -6.58 26.60
CA PHE A 20 -22.02 -5.73 25.49
C PHE A 20 -20.49 -5.69 25.40
N ASN A 21 -19.99 -5.65 24.16
CA ASN A 21 -18.56 -5.68 23.89
C ASN A 21 -17.88 -4.39 24.36
N TYR A 22 -16.81 -4.53 25.14
CA TYR A 22 -15.94 -3.45 25.54
C TYR A 22 -14.51 -3.74 25.07
N GLN A 23 -13.90 -2.74 24.43
CA GLN A 23 -12.54 -2.83 23.91
C GLN A 23 -11.75 -1.58 24.30
N ALA A 24 -10.55 -1.77 24.84
CA ALA A 24 -9.66 -0.69 25.25
C ALA A 24 -8.20 -1.04 24.98
N ILE A 25 -7.29 -0.06 25.10
CA ILE A 25 -5.85 -0.27 25.01
C ILE A 25 -5.24 0.06 26.37
N VAL A 26 -4.65 -0.93 27.03
CA VAL A 26 -3.93 -0.75 28.30
C VAL A 26 -2.57 -0.13 28.01
N ARG A 27 -2.21 0.92 28.74
CA ARG A 27 -0.94 1.64 28.58
C ARG A 27 -0.32 1.94 29.93
N ASP A 28 1.00 1.83 30.01
CA ASP A 28 1.73 2.21 31.20
C ASP A 28 1.58 3.72 31.50
N GLY A 29 1.35 4.03 32.77
CA GLY A 29 1.09 5.38 33.24
C GLY A 29 2.26 6.35 33.05
N THR A 30 3.49 5.84 32.96
CA THR A 30 4.72 6.65 32.94
C THR A 30 5.25 6.85 31.51
N THR A 31 5.48 5.76 30.79
CA THR A 31 6.08 5.68 29.45
C THR A 31 5.08 5.87 28.31
N LYS A 32 3.78 5.76 28.62
CA LYS A 32 2.64 5.79 27.68
C LYS A 32 2.66 4.70 26.60
N GLN A 33 3.56 3.72 26.70
CA GLN A 33 3.57 2.55 25.81
C GLN A 33 2.43 1.59 26.16
N PRO A 34 1.96 0.76 25.21
CA PRO A 34 1.02 -0.31 25.52
C PRO A 34 1.63 -1.34 26.48
N VAL A 35 0.81 -1.93 27.34
CA VAL A 35 1.16 -3.11 28.15
C VAL A 35 0.86 -4.33 27.30
N ILE A 36 1.89 -5.08 26.90
CA ILE A 36 1.83 -6.12 25.85
C ILE A 36 2.13 -7.49 26.45
N SER A 37 1.28 -8.48 26.20
CA SER A 37 1.44 -9.87 26.66
C SER A 37 1.77 -9.98 28.15
N ASP A 38 0.95 -9.32 28.97
CA ASP A 38 1.09 -9.29 30.43
C ASP A 38 -0.29 -9.43 31.11
N ASP A 39 -0.30 -10.00 32.32
CA ASP A 39 -1.51 -10.30 33.07
C ASP A 39 -2.14 -9.02 33.64
N ILE A 40 -3.46 -8.91 33.52
CA ILE A 40 -4.27 -7.84 34.12
C ILE A 40 -5.54 -8.39 34.79
N ILE A 41 -6.09 -7.61 35.73
CA ILE A 41 -7.49 -7.75 36.14
C ILE A 41 -8.21 -6.44 35.88
N VAL A 42 -9.27 -6.50 35.06
CA VAL A 42 -10.17 -5.39 34.77
C VAL A 42 -11.40 -5.52 35.66
N ARG A 43 -11.77 -4.44 36.34
CA ARG A 43 -13.05 -4.32 37.04
C ARG A 43 -13.96 -3.36 36.29
N ILE A 44 -15.18 -3.81 36.05
CA ILE A 44 -16.23 -3.01 35.44
C ILE A 44 -17.30 -2.79 36.50
N THR A 45 -17.62 -1.51 36.74
CA THR A 45 -18.65 -1.08 37.68
C THR A 45 -19.68 -0.26 36.90
N ILE A 46 -20.94 -0.63 36.98
CA ILE A 46 -22.06 0.17 36.47
C ILE A 46 -22.62 0.94 37.66
N GLU A 47 -22.47 2.26 37.64
CA GLU A 47 -22.88 3.16 38.73
C GLU A 47 -23.94 4.16 38.24
N ASN A 48 -24.78 4.63 39.16
CA ASN A 48 -25.76 5.66 38.86
C ASN A 48 -25.20 7.08 39.03
N ALA A 49 -26.03 8.10 38.79
CA ALA A 49 -25.66 9.52 38.93
C ALA A 49 -25.30 9.96 40.37
N ALA A 50 -25.37 9.07 41.36
CA ALA A 50 -24.96 9.27 42.75
C ALA A 50 -23.75 8.37 43.14
N GLU A 51 -22.97 7.91 42.16
CA GLU A 51 -21.78 7.04 42.32
C GLU A 51 -22.08 5.73 43.08
N THR A 52 -23.35 5.30 43.13
CA THR A 52 -23.76 4.05 43.75
C THR A 52 -23.73 2.93 42.71
N ALA A 53 -22.97 1.88 42.98
CA ALA A 53 -22.88 0.71 42.11
C ALA A 53 -24.23 -0.04 42.04
N VAL A 54 -24.68 -0.29 40.81
CA VAL A 54 -25.88 -1.06 40.46
C VAL A 54 -25.50 -2.47 39.99
N TYR A 55 -24.29 -2.63 39.44
CA TYR A 55 -23.68 -3.92 39.11
C TYR A 55 -22.15 -3.81 39.09
N GLN A 56 -21.44 -4.89 39.40
CA GLN A 56 -19.97 -4.92 39.38
C GLN A 56 -19.45 -6.32 39.04
N GLU A 57 -18.47 -6.40 38.13
CA GLU A 57 -17.80 -7.65 37.69
C GLU A 57 -16.28 -7.48 37.57
N THR A 58 -15.56 -8.60 37.56
CA THR A 58 -14.12 -8.64 37.22
C THR A 58 -13.81 -9.66 36.14
N HIS A 59 -12.91 -9.28 35.23
CA HIS A 59 -12.32 -10.11 34.19
C HIS A 59 -10.81 -10.23 34.43
N SER A 60 -10.28 -11.44 34.41
CA SER A 60 -8.83 -11.72 34.45
C SER A 60 -8.39 -12.19 33.06
N LEU A 61 -7.42 -11.51 32.45
CA LEU A 61 -6.97 -11.79 31.09
C LEU A 61 -5.54 -11.29 30.85
N GLU A 62 -4.91 -11.77 29.78
CA GLU A 62 -3.65 -11.25 29.23
C GLU A 62 -3.96 -10.17 28.17
N THR A 63 -3.09 -9.15 28.04
CA THR A 63 -3.19 -8.17 26.94
C THR A 63 -2.60 -8.69 25.62
N ASP A 64 -3.13 -8.27 24.47
CA ASP A 64 -2.63 -8.74 23.16
C ASP A 64 -1.29 -8.11 22.73
N GLU A 65 -0.79 -8.49 21.54
CA GLU A 65 0.49 -7.99 20.99
C GLU A 65 0.54 -6.46 20.74
N PHE A 66 -0.60 -5.77 20.86
CA PHE A 66 -0.75 -4.31 20.75
C PHE A 66 -1.21 -3.65 22.07
N GLY A 67 -1.35 -4.44 23.14
CA GLY A 67 -1.88 -4.03 24.44
C GLY A 67 -3.39 -3.80 24.47
N ILE A 68 -4.13 -4.40 23.53
CA ILE A 68 -5.58 -4.33 23.44
C ILE A 68 -6.20 -5.36 24.39
N ILE A 69 -7.33 -5.00 24.97
CA ILE A 69 -8.23 -5.88 25.72
C ILE A 69 -9.59 -5.92 25.04
N ALA A 70 -10.24 -7.09 25.03
CA ALA A 70 -11.59 -7.26 24.54
C ALA A 70 -12.37 -8.16 25.51
N ILE A 71 -13.43 -7.63 26.11
CA ILE A 71 -14.28 -8.33 27.08
C ILE A 71 -15.76 -8.12 26.74
N VAL A 72 -16.62 -9.05 27.16
CA VAL A 72 -18.08 -8.88 27.11
C VAL A 72 -18.53 -8.49 28.51
N ILE A 73 -19.00 -7.25 28.66
CA ILE A 73 -19.53 -6.78 29.94
C ILE A 73 -20.83 -7.52 30.21
N GLY A 74 -20.91 -8.21 31.36
CA GLY A 74 -22.01 -9.13 31.71
C GLY A 74 -21.62 -10.62 31.69
N GLU A 75 -20.47 -10.97 31.13
CA GLU A 75 -19.90 -12.33 31.17
C GLU A 75 -18.74 -12.49 32.17
N GLY A 76 -18.43 -11.44 32.95
CA GLY A 76 -17.37 -11.46 33.96
C GLY A 76 -17.77 -12.21 35.24
N THR A 77 -16.85 -12.31 36.20
CA THR A 77 -17.16 -12.83 37.54
C THR A 77 -17.87 -11.72 38.35
N PRO A 78 -19.13 -11.88 38.79
CA PRO A 78 -19.81 -10.85 39.58
C PRO A 78 -19.14 -10.68 40.95
N ALA A 79 -19.03 -9.44 41.41
CA ALA A 79 -18.41 -9.09 42.68
C ALA A 79 -19.41 -9.01 43.86
N GLY A 80 -20.69 -9.32 43.63
CA GLY A 80 -21.78 -9.23 44.57
C GLY A 80 -22.90 -10.23 44.27
N THR A 81 -24.09 -9.99 44.82
CA THR A 81 -25.28 -10.84 44.60
C THR A 81 -26.07 -10.48 43.33
N ASP A 82 -25.89 -9.26 42.82
CA ASP A 82 -26.72 -8.66 41.78
C ASP A 82 -26.24 -9.11 40.39
N LEU A 83 -27.16 -9.61 39.54
CA LEU A 83 -26.82 -10.15 38.22
C LEU A 83 -26.98 -9.10 37.11
N PHE A 84 -26.18 -9.22 36.04
CA PHE A 84 -26.22 -8.28 34.92
C PHE A 84 -27.61 -8.19 34.25
N GLY A 85 -28.32 -9.32 34.19
CA GLY A 85 -29.70 -9.40 33.68
C GLY A 85 -30.76 -8.76 34.58
N GLU A 86 -30.42 -8.35 35.80
CA GLU A 86 -31.32 -7.73 36.78
C GLU A 86 -31.18 -6.19 36.84
N ILE A 87 -30.22 -5.62 36.09
CA ILE A 87 -30.02 -4.17 35.97
C ILE A 87 -31.27 -3.53 35.34
N ASP A 88 -31.90 -2.60 36.05
CA ASP A 88 -33.03 -1.84 35.53
C ASP A 88 -32.57 -0.60 34.75
N TRP A 89 -32.22 -0.85 33.48
CA TRP A 89 -31.79 0.14 32.49
C TRP A 89 -32.77 1.32 32.25
N ASN A 90 -33.98 1.30 32.82
CA ASN A 90 -35.00 2.35 32.64
C ASN A 90 -35.16 3.29 33.85
N LYS A 91 -34.54 3.01 35.01
CA LYS A 91 -34.75 3.82 36.22
C LYS A 91 -34.07 5.18 36.19
N GLU A 92 -32.80 5.23 35.79
CA GLU A 92 -31.93 6.41 35.89
C GLU A 92 -30.76 6.36 34.90
N GLN A 93 -30.05 7.48 34.74
CA GLN A 93 -28.86 7.53 33.89
C GLN A 93 -27.73 6.73 34.52
N LEU A 94 -27.33 5.64 33.85
CA LEU A 94 -26.22 4.79 34.25
C LEU A 94 -24.90 5.21 33.60
N TYR A 95 -23.81 4.91 34.30
CA TYR A 95 -22.45 5.22 33.92
C TYR A 95 -21.59 3.96 34.00
N LEU A 96 -20.67 3.82 33.05
CA LEU A 96 -19.68 2.75 32.99
C LEU A 96 -18.36 3.26 33.58
N LYS A 97 -17.96 2.71 34.73
CA LYS A 97 -16.68 2.96 35.40
C LYS A 97 -15.74 1.79 35.14
N THR A 98 -14.59 2.11 34.56
CA THR A 98 -13.52 1.15 34.27
C THR A 98 -12.41 1.32 35.29
N GLU A 99 -11.97 0.23 35.90
CA GLU A 99 -10.86 0.21 36.84
C GLU A 99 -9.90 -0.94 36.48
N LEU A 100 -8.59 -0.72 36.63
CA LEU A 100 -7.55 -1.64 36.23
C LEU A 100 -6.64 -1.98 37.40
N LYS A 101 -6.29 -3.26 37.52
CA LYS A 101 -5.30 -3.76 38.46
C LYS A 101 -4.09 -4.27 37.67
N TYR A 102 -3.10 -3.40 37.50
CA TYR A 102 -1.84 -3.68 36.81
C TYR A 102 -0.64 -3.09 37.59
N PRO A 103 0.48 -3.83 37.73
CA PRO A 103 0.56 -5.28 37.60
C PRO A 103 -0.41 -5.97 38.59
N VAL A 104 -0.77 -7.23 38.34
CA VAL A 104 -1.75 -7.96 39.19
C VAL A 104 -1.37 -8.06 40.68
N THR A 105 -0.09 -7.84 40.99
CA THR A 105 0.49 -7.79 42.35
C THR A 105 0.24 -6.48 43.12
N ASN A 106 -0.28 -5.43 42.45
CA ASN A 106 -0.78 -4.22 43.09
C ASN A 106 -1.84 -4.60 44.16
N PRO A 107 -1.92 -3.99 45.36
CA PRO A 107 -3.03 -4.25 46.27
C PRO A 107 -4.38 -3.83 45.68
N ASP A 108 -4.43 -2.64 45.08
CA ASP A 108 -5.66 -1.89 44.80
C ASP A 108 -6.00 -1.82 43.30
N PHE A 109 -7.24 -1.42 43.00
CA PHE A 109 -7.69 -1.09 41.65
C PHE A 109 -7.48 0.41 41.36
N THR A 110 -7.02 0.74 40.16
CA THR A 110 -6.79 2.12 39.70
C THR A 110 -7.89 2.54 38.73
N GLY A 111 -8.58 3.65 39.01
CA GLY A 111 -9.65 4.16 38.14
C GLY A 111 -9.11 4.67 36.79
N MET A 112 -9.61 4.11 35.69
CA MET A 112 -9.27 4.50 34.31
C MET A 112 -10.24 5.54 33.74
N GLY A 113 -11.46 5.63 34.27
CA GLY A 113 -12.45 6.66 33.96
C GLY A 113 -13.90 6.17 34.11
N THR A 114 -14.83 7.13 34.20
CA THR A 114 -16.29 6.90 34.17
C THR A 114 -16.89 7.58 32.94
N ALA A 115 -17.73 6.88 32.19
CA ALA A 115 -18.39 7.37 30.97
C ALA A 115 -19.92 7.11 31.01
N PRO A 116 -20.77 8.07 30.61
CA PRO A 116 -22.22 7.84 30.57
C PRO A 116 -22.60 6.84 29.47
N LEU A 117 -23.43 5.86 29.79
CA LEU A 117 -23.99 4.94 28.80
C LEU A 117 -25.13 5.63 28.05
N GLN A 118 -25.02 5.74 26.72
CA GLN A 118 -26.01 6.39 25.86
C GLN A 118 -26.66 5.39 24.90
N SER A 119 -27.99 5.40 24.82
CA SER A 119 -28.76 4.60 23.88
C SER A 119 -28.88 5.27 22.51
N VAL A 120 -28.91 4.47 21.44
CA VAL A 120 -28.90 4.95 20.06
C VAL A 120 -29.89 4.13 19.21
N PRO A 121 -30.74 4.72 18.35
CA PRO A 121 -30.98 6.15 18.08
C PRO A 121 -32.40 6.65 18.46
N TYR A 122 -32.48 7.92 18.86
CA TYR A 122 -33.66 8.82 18.84
C TYR A 122 -35.08 8.22 18.70
N ALA A 123 -35.72 7.95 19.84
CA ALA A 123 -37.18 7.91 19.97
C ALA A 123 -37.70 8.69 21.20
N MET A 124 -36.86 9.51 21.85
CA MET A 124 -37.14 10.18 23.13
C MET A 124 -37.28 11.70 23.04
N VAL A 125 -38.02 12.21 22.03
CA VAL A 125 -38.64 13.54 22.11
C VAL A 125 -40.07 13.46 21.58
N ALA A 126 -40.97 12.97 22.43
CA ALA A 126 -42.41 13.03 22.27
C ALA A 126 -43.08 13.43 23.59
N ASP A 127 -42.50 14.44 24.28
CA ASP A 127 -43.15 15.06 25.43
C ASP A 127 -44.39 15.84 24.97
N SER A 128 -45.56 15.24 25.13
CA SER A 128 -46.79 15.93 25.52
C SER A 128 -47.99 14.97 25.62
N LEU A 129 -48.34 14.57 26.84
CA LEU A 129 -49.70 14.50 27.42
C LEU A 129 -49.64 13.84 28.81
N SER A 130 -50.65 14.07 29.67
CA SER A 130 -50.45 14.04 31.13
C SER A 130 -51.45 13.23 31.96
N ARG A 131 -51.03 12.93 33.21
CA ARG A 131 -51.80 12.43 34.38
C ARG A 131 -52.05 10.88 34.38
N PRO A 132 -52.56 10.25 35.47
CA PRO A 132 -51.76 9.23 36.19
C PRO A 132 -52.42 7.84 36.35
N LEU A 133 -51.67 6.86 36.87
CA LEU A 133 -52.12 5.48 37.14
C LEU A 133 -52.54 5.24 38.60
N THR A 134 -53.54 4.37 38.80
CA THR A 134 -54.28 4.21 40.08
C THR A 134 -54.76 2.78 40.39
N LYS A 135 -54.12 1.72 39.86
CA LYS A 135 -54.65 0.35 39.91
C LYS A 135 -53.71 -0.70 40.54
N LEU A 136 -54.26 -1.52 41.45
CA LEU A 136 -53.64 -2.71 42.03
C LEU A 136 -53.72 -3.92 41.06
N SER A 137 -52.75 -4.83 41.16
CA SER A 137 -52.65 -6.06 40.35
C SER A 137 -52.60 -7.29 41.26
N VAL A 138 -53.23 -8.38 40.83
CA VAL A 138 -53.21 -9.70 41.49
C VAL A 138 -52.88 -10.75 40.42
N LYS A 139 -52.04 -11.72 40.75
CA LYS A 139 -51.70 -12.89 39.92
C LYS A 139 -51.81 -14.16 40.75
N GLY A 140 -52.17 -15.26 40.10
CA GLY A 140 -52.12 -16.62 40.63
C GLY A 140 -51.74 -17.58 39.50
N GLU A 141 -51.17 -18.72 39.84
CA GLU A 141 -50.66 -19.69 38.87
C GLU A 141 -51.46 -21.00 38.96
N THR A 142 -52.33 -21.21 37.97
CA THR A 142 -52.93 -22.52 37.68
C THR A 142 -52.89 -22.77 36.17
N SER A 143 -52.78 -24.04 35.79
CA SER A 143 -52.78 -24.50 34.39
C SER A 143 -54.09 -25.19 33.98
N ASP A 144 -55.04 -25.35 34.91
CA ASP A 144 -56.41 -25.73 34.56
C ASP A 144 -57.14 -24.52 33.95
N MET A 145 -57.97 -24.77 32.93
CA MET A 145 -58.71 -23.73 32.22
C MET A 145 -60.11 -23.49 32.82
N GLU A 146 -60.63 -24.44 33.60
CA GLU A 146 -61.93 -24.33 34.29
C GLU A 146 -61.79 -23.97 35.79
N GLU A 147 -60.57 -23.72 36.26
CA GLU A 147 -60.30 -23.18 37.61
C GLU A 147 -60.23 -21.64 37.60
N ALA A 148 -60.88 -21.00 38.57
CA ALA A 148 -60.98 -19.54 38.66
C ALA A 148 -59.77 -18.92 39.38
N LEU A 149 -59.00 -18.08 38.68
CA LEU A 149 -57.94 -17.23 39.22
C LEU A 149 -58.46 -16.25 40.30
N PHE A 150 -59.72 -15.84 40.20
CA PHE A 150 -60.41 -15.01 41.18
C PHE A 150 -61.92 -15.25 41.09
N GLU A 151 -62.58 -15.53 42.22
CA GLU A 151 -64.00 -15.87 42.25
C GLU A 151 -64.77 -15.08 43.32
N VAL A 152 -65.98 -14.64 42.97
CA VAL A 152 -66.94 -13.98 43.87
C VAL A 152 -68.24 -14.77 43.86
N ARG A 153 -68.64 -15.24 45.06
CA ARG A 153 -69.87 -16.02 45.29
C ARG A 153 -70.93 -15.20 46.02
N ASN A 154 -72.20 -15.53 45.80
CA ASN A 154 -73.33 -14.99 46.56
C ASN A 154 -73.47 -15.70 47.92
N LYS A 155 -74.42 -15.24 48.76
CA LYS A 155 -74.68 -15.81 50.09
C LYS A 155 -75.09 -17.28 50.12
N ASP A 156 -75.51 -17.83 48.96
CA ASP A 156 -75.97 -19.21 48.79
C ASP A 156 -74.87 -20.10 48.17
N GLY A 157 -73.63 -19.60 48.10
CA GLY A 157 -72.45 -20.34 47.64
C GLY A 157 -72.29 -20.41 46.12
N GLN A 158 -73.13 -19.71 45.34
CA GLN A 158 -73.10 -19.73 43.88
C GLN A 158 -72.20 -18.62 43.33
N THR A 159 -71.39 -18.94 42.33
CA THR A 159 -70.58 -17.97 41.56
C THR A 159 -71.46 -16.89 40.93
N VAL A 160 -71.08 -15.62 41.09
CA VAL A 160 -71.72 -14.47 40.40
C VAL A 160 -70.75 -13.70 39.50
N PHE A 161 -69.46 -13.71 39.83
CA PHE A 161 -68.40 -13.13 38.99
C PHE A 161 -67.14 -13.97 39.18
N ALA A 162 -66.49 -14.38 38.09
CA ALA A 162 -65.27 -15.18 38.15
C ALA A 162 -64.32 -14.85 36.98
N VAL A 163 -63.02 -14.93 37.25
CA VAL A 163 -61.93 -14.70 36.29
C VAL A 163 -61.16 -16.00 36.13
N TYR A 164 -60.96 -16.41 34.89
CA TYR A 164 -60.24 -17.60 34.47
C TYR A 164 -59.09 -17.19 33.54
N ASN A 165 -58.15 -18.09 33.25
CA ASN A 165 -57.06 -17.84 32.29
C ASN A 165 -57.57 -17.39 30.90
N GLU A 166 -58.78 -17.84 30.50
CA GLU A 166 -59.40 -17.52 29.21
C GLU A 166 -60.39 -16.33 29.23
N GLY A 167 -60.63 -15.68 30.37
CA GLY A 167 -61.50 -14.49 30.44
C GLY A 167 -62.38 -14.39 31.70
N VAL A 168 -63.35 -13.48 31.65
CA VAL A 168 -64.25 -13.17 32.78
C VAL A 168 -65.66 -13.69 32.52
N ARG A 169 -66.17 -14.54 33.43
CA ARG A 169 -67.54 -15.08 33.40
C ARG A 169 -68.39 -14.37 34.47
N VAL A 170 -69.60 -13.93 34.11
CA VAL A 170 -70.53 -13.23 35.01
C VAL A 170 -71.89 -13.93 34.95
N TYR A 171 -72.44 -14.28 36.11
CA TYR A 171 -73.65 -15.09 36.22
C TYR A 171 -74.78 -14.27 36.85
N VAL A 172 -75.88 -14.10 36.10
CA VAL A 172 -77.10 -13.42 36.55
C VAL A 172 -78.19 -14.47 36.76
N SER A 173 -78.73 -14.54 37.98
CA SER A 173 -79.74 -15.54 38.35
C SER A 173 -81.16 -15.06 38.04
N ASP A 174 -81.90 -15.85 37.26
CA ASP A 174 -83.25 -15.54 36.78
C ASP A 174 -84.29 -16.03 37.81
N GLY A 175 -84.54 -15.25 38.86
CA GLY A 175 -85.50 -15.58 39.93
C GLY A 175 -86.96 -15.59 39.47
N ASP A 176 -87.82 -16.36 40.17
CA ASP A 176 -89.17 -16.80 39.75
C ASP A 176 -90.27 -15.73 39.49
N LYS A 177 -89.93 -14.44 39.34
CA LYS A 177 -90.92 -13.37 39.06
C LYS A 177 -90.43 -12.41 37.99
N LYS A 178 -90.77 -12.71 36.73
CA LYS A 178 -90.36 -11.91 35.56
C LYS A 178 -91.22 -10.66 35.40
N GLY A 179 -90.55 -9.50 35.30
CA GLY A 179 -91.12 -8.30 34.69
C GLY A 179 -91.09 -8.38 33.15
N PRO A 180 -91.66 -7.38 32.44
CA PRO A 180 -91.76 -7.40 30.97
C PRO A 180 -90.44 -7.10 30.22
N LYS A 181 -89.28 -7.36 30.83
CA LYS A 181 -87.93 -7.23 30.25
C LYS A 181 -87.05 -8.37 30.76
N GLY A 182 -86.19 -8.94 29.89
CA GLY A 182 -85.30 -10.04 30.23
C GLY A 182 -84.10 -9.64 31.10
N GLY A 183 -83.41 -10.62 31.69
CA GLY A 183 -82.37 -10.45 32.72
C GLY A 183 -81.10 -9.67 32.34
N PHE A 184 -80.97 -9.17 31.11
CA PHE A 184 -79.93 -8.20 30.74
C PHE A 184 -80.49 -7.22 29.71
N ALA A 185 -80.54 -5.92 30.04
CA ALA A 185 -81.10 -4.88 29.20
C ALA A 185 -80.42 -3.53 29.49
N ILE A 186 -80.14 -2.76 28.44
CA ILE A 186 -79.38 -1.51 28.51
C ILE A 186 -80.09 -0.41 27.72
N GLY A 187 -80.15 0.80 28.27
CA GLY A 187 -80.71 1.99 27.62
C GLY A 187 -80.86 3.17 28.59
N GLY A 188 -80.90 4.38 28.06
CA GLY A 188 -81.09 5.62 28.85
C GLY A 188 -82.54 5.83 29.31
N PHE A 189 -82.72 6.55 30.42
CA PHE A 189 -84.01 7.01 30.93
C PHE A 189 -84.16 8.52 30.72
N GLY A 190 -85.11 8.93 29.86
CA GLY A 190 -85.46 10.33 29.63
C GLY A 190 -86.28 10.49 28.35
N THR A 191 -87.19 11.47 28.32
CA THR A 191 -87.98 11.83 27.12
C THR A 191 -87.32 12.90 26.25
N ASP A 192 -86.27 13.55 26.77
CA ASP A 192 -85.66 14.73 26.15
C ASP A 192 -84.46 14.35 25.29
N LYS A 193 -84.34 14.98 24.11
CA LYS A 193 -83.35 14.63 23.08
C LYS A 193 -81.98 15.24 23.38
N GLY A 194 -81.25 14.63 24.30
CA GLY A 194 -79.81 14.89 24.51
C GLY A 194 -78.95 14.39 23.34
N THR A 195 -77.78 15.00 23.16
CA THR A 195 -76.80 14.61 22.12
C THR A 195 -76.16 13.25 22.41
N SER A 196 -75.91 12.48 21.33
CA SER A 196 -75.35 11.12 21.28
C SER A 196 -74.43 10.70 22.45
N GLN A 197 -74.77 9.59 23.10
CA GLN A 197 -73.90 8.87 24.05
C GLN A 197 -74.08 7.35 23.86
N PRO A 198 -72.99 6.55 23.78
CA PRO A 198 -73.07 5.09 23.63
C PRO A 198 -73.35 4.41 24.98
N TYR A 199 -74.46 3.66 25.07
CA TYR A 199 -74.88 3.02 26.34
C TYR A 199 -74.25 1.64 26.60
N PHE A 200 -73.71 0.96 25.59
CA PHE A 200 -72.92 -0.26 25.75
C PHE A 200 -71.79 -0.26 24.71
N ILE A 201 -70.56 -0.51 25.16
CA ILE A 201 -69.37 -0.63 24.30
C ILE A 201 -68.69 -1.94 24.66
N VAL A 202 -68.52 -2.81 23.67
CA VAL A 202 -67.63 -3.98 23.75
C VAL A 202 -66.44 -3.70 22.84
N LYS A 203 -65.23 -3.96 23.33
CA LYS A 203 -63.99 -3.89 22.53
C LYS A 203 -63.51 -5.31 22.19
N PRO A 204 -62.70 -5.52 21.15
CA PRO A 204 -62.40 -6.86 20.67
C PRO A 204 -61.46 -7.63 21.62
N ASP A 205 -62.00 -8.64 22.30
CA ASP A 205 -61.26 -9.85 22.70
C ASP A 205 -62.23 -11.04 22.89
N THR A 206 -62.79 -11.48 21.76
CA THR A 206 -63.85 -12.52 21.63
C THR A 206 -65.23 -12.18 22.22
N VAL A 207 -66.28 -12.43 21.45
CA VAL A 207 -67.68 -12.44 21.92
C VAL A 207 -68.34 -13.72 21.41
N ARG A 208 -68.68 -14.64 22.32
CA ARG A 208 -69.37 -15.90 21.99
C ARG A 208 -70.84 -15.80 22.39
N VAL A 209 -71.76 -15.98 21.43
CA VAL A 209 -73.21 -15.99 21.68
C VAL A 209 -73.79 -17.35 21.28
N TYR A 210 -74.12 -18.17 22.27
CA TYR A 210 -74.77 -19.47 22.06
C TYR A 210 -76.29 -19.34 22.10
N ILE A 211 -76.98 -19.94 21.13
CA ILE A 211 -78.45 -20.01 21.08
C ILE A 211 -78.84 -21.48 20.83
N ASN A 212 -79.20 -22.19 21.90
CA ASN A 212 -79.71 -23.55 21.80
C ASN A 212 -81.17 -23.53 21.27
N LYS A 213 -81.50 -24.42 20.32
CA LYS A 213 -82.79 -24.40 19.59
C LYS A 213 -83.72 -25.55 19.96
N THR A 214 -84.33 -25.47 21.14
CA THR A 214 -85.48 -26.30 21.54
C THR A 214 -86.66 -25.41 21.95
N GLY A 215 -87.41 -24.95 20.94
CA GLY A 215 -88.64 -24.15 21.11
C GLY A 215 -88.82 -23.12 20.01
N LYS A 216 -90.00 -23.09 19.37
CA LYS A 216 -90.35 -22.06 18.37
C LYS A 216 -91.15 -20.93 19.02
N GLY A 217 -90.73 -19.69 18.80
CA GLY A 217 -91.47 -18.47 19.11
C GLY A 217 -91.18 -17.37 18.07
N PRO A 218 -92.04 -16.37 17.85
CA PRO A 218 -92.00 -15.53 16.64
C PRO A 218 -90.74 -14.67 16.45
N LYS A 219 -90.03 -14.32 17.54
CA LYS A 219 -88.66 -13.81 17.50
C LYS A 219 -87.89 -14.39 18.70
N GLY A 220 -86.92 -15.26 18.42
CA GLY A 220 -86.05 -15.87 19.42
C GLY A 220 -84.60 -15.86 18.92
N GLY A 221 -83.71 -15.23 19.69
CA GLY A 221 -82.37 -14.84 19.25
C GLY A 221 -82.27 -13.32 19.09
N PHE A 222 -81.25 -12.77 19.76
CA PHE A 222 -80.75 -11.38 19.78
C PHE A 222 -81.43 -10.36 18.83
N ALA A 223 -82.04 -9.31 19.40
CA ALA A 223 -82.73 -8.26 18.63
C ALA A 223 -82.45 -6.86 19.21
N ILE A 224 -82.16 -5.89 18.32
CA ILE A 224 -82.00 -4.46 18.63
C ILE A 224 -82.85 -3.66 17.64
N GLY A 225 -83.48 -2.57 18.09
CA GLY A 225 -84.22 -1.65 17.22
C GLY A 225 -85.13 -0.69 17.98
N GLY A 226 -85.35 0.51 17.41
CA GLY A 226 -86.33 1.49 17.89
C GLY A 226 -87.75 1.24 17.36
N TYR A 227 -88.73 1.98 17.90
CA TYR A 227 -90.15 1.87 17.50
C TYR A 227 -90.69 3.25 17.08
N GLY A 228 -91.05 3.40 15.81
CA GLY A 228 -91.56 4.63 15.21
C GLY A 228 -91.89 4.41 13.73
N THR A 229 -92.88 5.11 13.19
CA THR A 229 -93.47 4.83 11.87
C THR A 229 -92.97 5.73 10.73
N ASP A 230 -92.22 6.78 11.03
CA ASP A 230 -91.81 7.80 10.06
C ASP A 230 -90.33 7.72 9.69
N LYS A 231 -90.01 8.10 8.45
CA LYS A 231 -88.67 7.97 7.86
C LYS A 231 -87.74 9.09 8.35
N ALA A 232 -86.63 8.71 8.96
CA ALA A 232 -85.50 9.57 9.30
C ALA A 232 -84.17 8.83 9.02
N ASP A 233 -83.05 9.55 9.12
CA ASP A 233 -81.73 9.07 8.69
C ASP A 233 -81.15 7.87 9.47
N ILE A 234 -80.13 7.27 8.87
CA ILE A 234 -79.49 6.00 9.25
C ILE A 234 -79.06 5.97 10.72
N GLN A 235 -79.37 4.87 11.41
CA GLN A 235 -78.85 4.52 12.74
C GLN A 235 -78.26 3.12 12.70
N ASP A 236 -77.00 2.98 13.09
CA ASP A 236 -76.32 1.69 13.19
C ASP A 236 -76.69 1.00 14.51
N PHE A 237 -77.62 0.05 14.45
CA PHE A 237 -78.12 -0.65 15.64
C PHE A 237 -77.20 -1.76 16.16
N LEU A 238 -76.18 -2.17 15.39
CA LEU A 238 -75.10 -3.05 15.82
C LEU A 238 -73.87 -2.80 14.95
N PHE A 239 -72.73 -2.52 15.58
CA PHE A 239 -71.44 -2.37 14.90
C PHE A 239 -70.52 -3.53 15.32
N ILE A 240 -69.88 -4.18 14.34
CA ILE A 240 -68.91 -5.27 14.52
C ILE A 240 -67.71 -4.96 13.61
N SER A 241 -66.50 -5.04 14.16
CA SER A 241 -65.23 -4.76 13.47
C SER A 241 -64.47 -6.04 13.07
N ASP A 242 -63.50 -5.89 12.17
CA ASP A 242 -63.11 -6.88 11.15
C ASP A 242 -62.41 -8.20 11.57
N ASP A 243 -62.38 -8.57 12.84
CA ASP A 243 -61.71 -9.81 13.30
C ASP A 243 -62.66 -11.01 13.49
N SER A 244 -62.85 -11.73 12.38
CA SER A 244 -63.20 -13.15 12.27
C SER A 244 -64.56 -13.64 12.81
N VAL A 245 -65.49 -13.89 11.89
CA VAL A 245 -66.67 -14.74 12.11
C VAL A 245 -66.48 -16.10 11.43
N ARG A 246 -66.64 -17.21 12.16
CA ARG A 246 -66.74 -18.57 11.58
C ARG A 246 -68.17 -19.09 11.66
N ILE A 247 -68.70 -19.58 10.54
CA ILE A 247 -70.00 -20.26 10.45
C ILE A 247 -69.73 -21.67 9.92
N TYR A 248 -70.09 -22.68 10.70
CA TYR A 248 -70.14 -24.07 10.24
C TYR A 248 -71.58 -24.40 9.78
N ILE A 249 -71.68 -25.12 8.66
CA ILE A 249 -72.91 -25.78 8.21
C ILE A 249 -72.54 -27.23 7.98
N ASP A 250 -73.09 -28.11 8.81
CA ASP A 250 -72.99 -29.56 8.63
C ASP A 250 -74.02 -30.03 7.57
N ASN A 251 -73.65 -31.02 6.77
CA ASN A 251 -74.44 -31.53 5.64
C ASN A 251 -74.26 -33.05 5.52
N ALA A 252 -74.85 -33.79 6.46
CA ALA A 252 -74.86 -35.25 6.47
C ALA A 252 -76.27 -35.80 6.71
N ASP A 253 -77.15 -35.66 5.71
CA ASP A 253 -78.18 -36.66 5.39
C ASP A 253 -78.77 -36.37 4.00
N ASP A 254 -79.02 -37.43 3.22
CA ASP A 254 -79.58 -37.33 1.87
C ASP A 254 -80.93 -38.05 1.78
N ASP A 255 -82.00 -37.28 1.66
CA ASP A 255 -83.15 -37.63 0.83
C ASP A 255 -84.03 -36.40 0.54
N ILE A 256 -85.03 -36.53 -0.34
CA ILE A 256 -86.02 -35.50 -0.76
C ILE A 256 -85.45 -34.44 -1.75
N PRO A 257 -86.13 -34.15 -2.88
CA PRO A 257 -85.57 -33.34 -3.97
C PRO A 257 -85.38 -31.85 -3.62
N LYS A 258 -84.15 -31.36 -3.82
CA LYS A 258 -83.71 -29.99 -3.52
C LYS A 258 -84.10 -29.03 -4.67
N GLY A 259 -84.76 -27.92 -4.33
CA GLY A 259 -85.13 -26.86 -5.28
C GLY A 259 -83.92 -25.99 -5.72
N VAL A 260 -84.11 -25.17 -6.75
CA VAL A 260 -83.03 -24.34 -7.34
C VAL A 260 -82.57 -23.23 -6.38
N LYS A 261 -81.58 -23.54 -5.53
CA LYS A 261 -80.50 -22.67 -5.01
C LYS A 261 -79.71 -23.40 -3.89
N GLY A 262 -78.57 -23.99 -4.25
CA GLY A 262 -77.52 -24.33 -3.30
C GLY A 262 -76.35 -23.35 -3.47
N GLY A 263 -76.02 -22.58 -2.44
CA GLY A 263 -74.95 -21.58 -2.48
C GLY A 263 -75.25 -20.34 -1.64
N PHE A 264 -74.22 -19.79 -1.00
CA PHE A 264 -74.28 -18.54 -0.23
C PHE A 264 -74.46 -17.35 -1.19
N ALA A 265 -75.47 -16.51 -0.95
CA ALA A 265 -75.79 -15.38 -1.82
C ALA A 265 -76.29 -14.18 -1.01
N ILE A 266 -75.72 -13.00 -1.28
CA ILE A 266 -76.09 -11.72 -0.66
C ILE A 266 -76.58 -10.78 -1.78
N GLY A 267 -77.77 -10.21 -1.63
CA GLY A 267 -78.34 -9.26 -2.59
C GLY A 267 -79.80 -8.93 -2.30
N GLY A 268 -80.14 -7.64 -2.27
CA GLY A 268 -81.51 -7.16 -2.01
C GLY A 268 -82.32 -6.89 -3.27
N TYR A 269 -83.64 -7.07 -3.19
CA TYR A 269 -84.59 -6.68 -4.24
C TYR A 269 -85.34 -5.40 -3.82
N GLY A 270 -85.22 -4.32 -4.61
CA GLY A 270 -85.95 -3.07 -4.37
C GLY A 270 -85.74 -2.03 -5.48
N THR A 271 -86.80 -1.33 -5.87
CA THR A 271 -86.83 -0.43 -7.05
C THR A 271 -86.64 1.06 -6.71
N ALA A 272 -85.79 1.37 -5.72
CA ALA A 272 -85.53 2.74 -5.27
C ALA A 272 -84.03 3.03 -5.12
N LYS A 273 -83.61 4.25 -5.48
CA LYS A 273 -82.20 4.67 -5.46
C LYS A 273 -81.69 4.81 -4.01
N GLY A 274 -80.65 4.07 -3.66
CA GLY A 274 -79.90 4.17 -2.40
C GLY A 274 -78.41 4.48 -2.65
N LYS A 275 -77.68 4.82 -1.58
CA LYS A 275 -76.21 5.03 -1.61
C LYS A 275 -75.47 3.67 -1.61
N PRO A 276 -74.17 3.62 -1.95
CA PRO A 276 -73.39 2.37 -1.96
C PRO A 276 -73.37 1.65 -0.60
N GLN A 277 -73.23 0.34 -0.62
CA GLN A 277 -73.01 -0.52 0.55
C GLN A 277 -72.05 -1.66 0.17
N ASP A 278 -71.10 -1.96 1.04
CA ASP A 278 -70.23 -3.13 0.91
C ASP A 278 -70.98 -4.40 1.30
N LEU A 279 -70.94 -5.43 0.45
CA LEU A 279 -71.76 -6.64 0.62
C LEU A 279 -70.97 -7.91 1.01
N PHE A 280 -69.63 -7.85 0.99
CA PHE A 280 -68.76 -8.91 1.53
C PHE A 280 -67.35 -8.36 1.80
N MET A 281 -66.83 -8.56 3.01
CA MET A 281 -65.45 -8.24 3.42
C MET A 281 -64.83 -9.43 4.16
N VAL A 282 -63.51 -9.61 4.03
CA VAL A 282 -62.73 -10.67 4.68
C VAL A 282 -61.34 -10.13 5.04
N SER A 283 -60.85 -10.47 6.24
CA SER A 283 -59.57 -10.01 6.79
C SER A 283 -58.45 -11.08 6.72
N ASN A 284 -57.31 -10.82 7.35
CA ASN A 284 -55.99 -11.16 6.79
C ASN A 284 -55.52 -12.63 6.81
N ASP A 285 -56.12 -13.54 7.58
CA ASP A 285 -55.51 -14.86 7.90
C ASP A 285 -55.72 -15.98 6.83
N SER A 286 -55.79 -15.58 5.56
CA SER A 286 -56.02 -16.40 4.36
C SER A 286 -57.41 -17.01 4.16
N VAL A 287 -57.82 -17.12 2.89
CA VAL A 287 -59.01 -17.86 2.43
C VAL A 287 -58.55 -19.06 1.61
N ARG A 288 -59.05 -20.26 1.94
CA ARG A 288 -58.74 -21.49 1.21
C ARG A 288 -60.02 -22.14 0.71
N VAL A 289 -60.29 -22.02 -0.59
CA VAL A 289 -61.47 -22.62 -1.25
C VAL A 289 -61.07 -23.95 -1.86
N TYR A 290 -61.68 -25.03 -1.38
CA TYR A 290 -61.60 -26.34 -2.01
C TYR A 290 -62.84 -26.55 -2.88
N ILE A 291 -62.65 -27.03 -4.12
CA ILE A 291 -63.73 -27.41 -5.02
C ILE A 291 -63.53 -28.90 -5.33
N ASP A 292 -64.29 -29.76 -4.68
CA ASP A 292 -64.36 -31.17 -5.05
C ASP A 292 -65.13 -31.32 -6.39
N LYS A 293 -64.77 -32.32 -7.19
CA LYS A 293 -65.08 -32.32 -8.62
C LYS A 293 -65.26 -33.73 -9.20
N ALA A 294 -66.51 -34.15 -9.28
CA ALA A 294 -66.91 -35.25 -10.16
C ALA A 294 -66.84 -34.80 -11.64
N GLU A 295 -66.34 -35.67 -12.52
CA GLU A 295 -66.34 -35.41 -13.96
C GLU A 295 -67.65 -35.87 -14.61
N THR A 296 -68.57 -34.93 -14.86
CA THR A 296 -69.29 -34.73 -16.15
C THR A 296 -70.33 -33.61 -16.01
N ASP A 297 -69.91 -32.34 -16.17
CA ASP A 297 -70.79 -31.30 -16.72
C ASP A 297 -69.96 -30.07 -17.14
N LYS A 298 -70.27 -29.46 -18.29
CA LYS A 298 -69.54 -28.30 -18.84
C LYS A 298 -70.45 -27.07 -19.00
N GLY A 299 -70.67 -26.36 -17.90
CA GLY A 299 -71.21 -24.99 -17.92
C GLY A 299 -70.15 -23.95 -18.32
N PRO A 300 -70.53 -22.80 -18.93
CA PRO A 300 -69.59 -21.85 -19.53
C PRO A 300 -68.87 -20.91 -18.55
N LYS A 301 -68.95 -21.11 -17.22
CA LYS A 301 -68.19 -20.35 -16.21
C LYS A 301 -67.72 -21.27 -15.08
N GLY A 302 -66.47 -21.10 -14.63
CA GLY A 302 -65.87 -21.87 -13.54
C GLY A 302 -66.35 -21.46 -12.15
N GLY A 303 -66.05 -22.29 -11.13
CA GLY A 303 -66.66 -22.27 -9.79
C GLY A 303 -66.35 -21.09 -8.85
N PHE A 304 -65.90 -19.94 -9.35
CA PHE A 304 -65.81 -18.70 -8.56
C PHE A 304 -65.90 -17.46 -9.48
N ALA A 305 -66.78 -16.50 -9.16
CA ALA A 305 -66.95 -15.26 -9.92
C ALA A 305 -67.60 -14.15 -9.09
N ILE A 306 -67.17 -12.91 -9.32
CA ILE A 306 -67.72 -11.67 -8.73
C ILE A 306 -67.91 -10.68 -9.90
N GLY A 307 -69.02 -9.94 -9.94
CA GLY A 307 -69.28 -8.94 -10.99
C GLY A 307 -70.74 -8.47 -11.07
N GLY A 308 -70.95 -7.21 -11.48
CA GLY A 308 -72.27 -6.65 -11.74
C GLY A 308 -72.82 -7.02 -13.13
N TYR A 309 -74.14 -6.94 -13.31
CA TYR A 309 -74.81 -7.18 -14.59
C TYR A 309 -75.78 -6.04 -14.93
N GLY A 310 -75.34 -5.10 -15.76
CA GLY A 310 -76.14 -3.99 -16.29
C GLY A 310 -75.64 -3.56 -17.67
N THR A 311 -76.54 -3.14 -18.56
CA THR A 311 -76.25 -2.91 -19.99
C THR A 311 -75.85 -1.48 -20.37
N THR A 312 -75.49 -0.65 -19.38
CA THR A 312 -75.03 0.72 -19.57
C THR A 312 -73.87 0.99 -18.63
N LYS A 313 -72.75 1.49 -19.18
CA LYS A 313 -71.51 1.75 -18.43
C LYS A 313 -71.75 2.88 -17.42
N ALA A 314 -71.51 2.60 -16.14
CA ALA A 314 -71.24 3.62 -15.14
C ALA A 314 -69.73 3.92 -15.09
N GLU A 315 -69.35 4.99 -14.40
CA GLU A 315 -67.95 5.29 -14.13
C GLU A 315 -67.51 4.55 -12.85
N ASP A 316 -66.37 3.86 -12.95
CA ASP A 316 -65.47 3.38 -11.88
C ASP A 316 -66.04 2.39 -10.84
N GLU A 317 -65.77 1.08 -11.06
CA GLU A 317 -66.17 -0.03 -10.18
C GLU A 317 -64.95 -0.89 -9.73
N GLU A 318 -64.56 -0.87 -8.44
CA GLU A 318 -63.55 -1.79 -7.89
C GLU A 318 -64.18 -3.17 -7.57
N TYR A 319 -63.82 -4.21 -8.33
CA TYR A 319 -64.40 -5.56 -8.17
C TYR A 319 -63.59 -6.56 -7.31
N LEU A 320 -62.32 -6.27 -7.02
CA LEU A 320 -61.49 -7.03 -6.07
C LEU A 320 -60.27 -6.20 -5.66
N ARG A 321 -59.97 -6.13 -4.36
CA ARG A 321 -58.83 -5.38 -3.82
C ARG A 321 -58.17 -6.14 -2.67
N VAL A 322 -56.84 -6.19 -2.68
CA VAL A 322 -55.98 -6.74 -1.61
C VAL A 322 -54.74 -5.84 -1.48
N THR A 323 -54.15 -5.77 -0.28
CA THR A 323 -52.98 -4.94 0.07
C THR A 323 -52.06 -5.71 1.02
N ARG A 324 -50.77 -5.37 1.22
CA ARG A 324 -50.07 -4.13 0.83
C ARG A 324 -48.85 -4.33 -0.08
N ASP A 325 -48.29 -5.54 -0.16
CA ASP A 325 -46.97 -5.75 -0.77
C ASP A 325 -47.01 -6.29 -2.22
N SER A 326 -48.08 -6.98 -2.66
CA SER A 326 -48.40 -7.21 -4.09
C SER A 326 -49.76 -7.87 -4.32
N THR A 327 -50.40 -7.58 -5.46
CA THR A 327 -51.61 -8.26 -5.99
C THR A 327 -51.66 -8.11 -7.52
N ARG A 328 -52.33 -9.03 -8.25
CA ARG A 328 -52.40 -9.00 -9.73
C ARG A 328 -53.58 -9.84 -10.28
N VAL A 329 -54.31 -9.34 -11.30
CA VAL A 329 -55.63 -9.88 -11.73
C VAL A 329 -55.80 -9.85 -13.27
N TYR A 330 -56.53 -10.82 -13.83
CA TYR A 330 -56.69 -11.11 -15.29
C TYR A 330 -58.16 -10.99 -15.73
N ILE A 331 -58.40 -10.55 -16.98
CA ILE A 331 -59.72 -10.48 -17.64
C ILE A 331 -59.55 -10.83 -19.14
N ASN A 332 -60.62 -11.24 -19.81
CA ASN A 332 -60.72 -11.54 -21.25
C ASN A 332 -62.15 -11.11 -21.70
N GLU A 333 -62.50 -10.75 -22.94
CA GLU A 333 -61.87 -10.80 -24.28
C GLU A 333 -61.94 -9.38 -24.94
N SER A 334 -61.73 -9.07 -26.24
CA SER A 334 -61.55 -9.88 -27.47
C SER A 334 -60.82 -9.14 -28.61
N SER A 335 -61.16 -7.87 -28.91
CA SER A 335 -60.73 -7.17 -30.12
C SER A 335 -59.27 -6.68 -30.05
N LYS A 336 -58.46 -7.02 -31.07
CA LYS A 336 -57.00 -6.85 -31.08
C LYS A 336 -56.51 -5.44 -31.42
N THR A 337 -55.54 -4.95 -30.63
CA THR A 337 -54.37 -4.17 -31.10
C THR A 337 -53.17 -4.42 -30.18
N SER A 338 -52.13 -5.09 -30.71
CA SER A 338 -50.71 -5.12 -30.27
C SER A 338 -50.28 -5.15 -28.79
N THR A 339 -51.15 -5.37 -27.80
CA THR A 339 -50.76 -5.60 -26.39
C THR A 339 -51.48 -6.80 -25.81
N GLY A 340 -50.83 -7.55 -24.91
CA GLY A 340 -51.37 -8.78 -24.36
C GLY A 340 -50.70 -9.23 -23.06
N GLY A 341 -51.45 -9.96 -22.23
CA GLY A 341 -50.98 -10.47 -20.94
C GLY A 341 -51.09 -9.47 -19.79
N PHE A 342 -51.15 -10.01 -18.57
CA PHE A 342 -51.55 -9.40 -17.29
C PHE A 342 -51.47 -7.87 -17.27
N ALA A 343 -52.62 -7.20 -17.34
CA ALA A 343 -52.73 -5.74 -17.28
C ALA A 343 -53.76 -5.34 -16.22
N ILE A 344 -53.28 -4.84 -15.08
CA ILE A 344 -54.14 -4.06 -14.18
C ILE A 344 -54.32 -2.69 -14.85
N ASN A 345 -55.57 -2.27 -15.07
CA ASN A 345 -55.90 -0.93 -15.58
C ASN A 345 -56.54 -0.09 -14.48
N GLY A 346 -56.31 1.22 -14.51
CA GLY A 346 -57.17 2.16 -13.79
C GLY A 346 -58.51 2.31 -14.53
N ILE A 347 -59.61 2.38 -13.78
CA ILE A 347 -60.91 2.81 -14.30
C ILE A 347 -61.06 4.29 -13.91
N GLY A 348 -61.41 5.11 -14.89
CA GLY A 348 -61.64 6.55 -14.82
C GLY A 348 -62.25 6.96 -16.15
N ALA A 349 -63.51 7.42 -16.17
CA ALA A 349 -64.27 7.54 -17.41
C ALA A 349 -64.38 8.96 -18.02
N ILE A 350 -63.69 9.94 -17.43
CA ILE A 350 -62.99 10.94 -18.26
C ILE A 350 -61.81 10.21 -18.94
N PRO A 351 -61.71 10.14 -20.27
CA PRO A 351 -60.74 9.31 -20.98
C PRO A 351 -59.32 9.90 -20.97
N GLY A 352 -58.68 9.91 -19.80
CA GLY A 352 -57.24 10.01 -19.68
C GLY A 352 -56.56 8.74 -20.20
N THR A 353 -55.35 8.86 -20.75
CA THR A 353 -54.63 7.74 -21.37
C THR A 353 -54.39 6.59 -20.39
N ILE A 354 -55.16 5.50 -20.52
CA ILE A 354 -55.09 4.33 -19.66
C ILE A 354 -53.71 3.68 -19.80
N THR A 355 -52.91 3.71 -18.73
CA THR A 355 -51.62 3.01 -18.67
C THR A 355 -51.77 1.73 -17.84
N PRO A 356 -51.51 0.54 -18.41
CA PRO A 356 -51.54 -0.70 -17.63
C PRO A 356 -50.36 -0.75 -16.64
N PHE A 357 -50.58 -1.23 -15.43
CA PHE A 357 -49.53 -1.34 -14.39
C PHE A 357 -48.61 -2.56 -14.56
N THR A 358 -48.94 -3.46 -15.49
CA THR A 358 -48.20 -4.68 -15.85
C THR A 358 -48.52 -5.02 -17.32
N SER A 359 -47.67 -5.78 -18.00
CA SER A 359 -47.91 -6.30 -19.37
C SER A 359 -47.10 -7.57 -19.58
N LEU A 360 -47.73 -8.72 -19.79
CA LEU A 360 -47.07 -10.04 -19.86
C LEU A 360 -47.26 -10.73 -21.22
N THR A 361 -46.75 -10.11 -22.28
CA THR A 361 -46.62 -10.74 -23.60
C THR A 361 -45.66 -11.94 -23.56
N PRO A 362 -45.77 -12.91 -24.49
CA PRO A 362 -44.74 -13.95 -24.67
C PRO A 362 -43.35 -13.34 -24.94
N ASP A 363 -43.36 -12.15 -25.56
CA ASP A 363 -42.17 -11.42 -25.99
C ASP A 363 -41.61 -10.58 -24.83
N ASN A 364 -42.43 -9.98 -23.97
CA ASN A 364 -41.95 -9.14 -22.85
C ASN A 364 -42.77 -9.34 -21.55
N TYR A 365 -42.07 -9.46 -20.42
CA TYR A 365 -42.61 -9.59 -19.07
C TYR A 365 -42.41 -8.30 -18.26
N LEU A 366 -43.34 -7.35 -18.36
CA LEU A 366 -43.27 -6.04 -17.70
C LEU A 366 -44.13 -6.02 -16.41
N ILE A 367 -43.51 -5.68 -15.29
CA ILE A 367 -44.06 -5.86 -13.95
C ILE A 367 -43.80 -4.62 -13.08
N GLY A 368 -44.84 -3.84 -12.81
CA GLY A 368 -44.82 -2.70 -11.90
C GLY A 368 -45.16 -1.38 -12.59
N HIS A 369 -45.62 -0.41 -11.82
CA HIS A 369 -46.07 0.90 -12.35
C HIS A 369 -44.99 1.53 -13.25
N ARG A 370 -45.38 1.79 -14.51
CA ARG A 370 -44.53 2.36 -15.59
C ARG A 370 -43.31 1.51 -15.99
N SER A 371 -43.26 0.24 -15.59
CA SER A 371 -42.28 -0.73 -16.10
C SER A 371 -42.41 -0.83 -17.63
N GLY A 372 -41.31 -0.61 -18.37
CA GLY A 372 -41.26 -0.68 -19.83
C GLY A 372 -42.18 0.29 -20.57
N LYS A 373 -42.59 1.42 -19.96
CA LYS A 373 -43.64 2.31 -20.52
C LYS A 373 -43.31 2.83 -21.94
N GLY A 374 -42.04 3.08 -22.25
CA GLY A 374 -41.62 3.64 -23.54
C GLY A 374 -41.67 2.67 -24.72
N MET A 375 -41.94 1.37 -24.49
CA MET A 375 -41.62 0.29 -25.43
C MET A 375 -42.47 0.36 -26.71
N THR A 376 -41.80 0.41 -27.86
CA THR A 376 -42.43 0.45 -29.18
C THR A 376 -42.06 -0.75 -30.06
N THR A 377 -40.80 -1.20 -30.03
CA THR A 377 -40.32 -2.35 -30.84
C THR A 377 -39.32 -3.27 -30.12
N GLY A 378 -39.15 -3.13 -28.80
CA GLY A 378 -38.24 -3.99 -28.02
C GLY A 378 -38.90 -5.33 -27.65
N GLU A 379 -38.14 -6.43 -27.73
CA GLU A 379 -38.61 -7.80 -27.47
C GLU A 379 -37.69 -8.56 -26.50
N PHE A 380 -38.18 -9.66 -25.93
CA PHE A 380 -37.48 -10.57 -25.01
C PHE A 380 -37.00 -9.95 -23.69
N ASN A 381 -37.68 -8.90 -23.21
CA ASN A 381 -37.35 -8.22 -21.95
C ASN A 381 -38.11 -8.77 -20.73
N SER A 382 -37.51 -8.68 -19.53
CA SER A 382 -38.11 -9.06 -18.25
C SER A 382 -37.85 -7.97 -17.20
N PHE A 383 -38.84 -7.10 -16.97
CA PHE A 383 -38.71 -5.89 -16.14
C PHE A 383 -39.60 -5.97 -14.89
N ILE A 384 -39.02 -5.80 -13.69
CA ILE A 384 -39.69 -6.03 -12.40
C ILE A 384 -39.39 -4.89 -11.41
N GLY A 385 -40.25 -3.88 -11.37
CA GLY A 385 -40.19 -2.78 -10.39
C GLY A 385 -40.79 -1.48 -10.89
N TYR A 386 -41.03 -0.54 -9.96
CA TYR A 386 -41.48 0.82 -10.28
C TYR A 386 -40.50 1.50 -11.24
N GLU A 387 -41.00 1.97 -12.38
CA GLU A 387 -40.24 2.67 -13.44
C GLU A 387 -38.96 1.94 -13.89
N THR A 388 -39.00 0.59 -13.92
CA THR A 388 -37.95 -0.24 -14.54
C THR A 388 -38.00 -0.12 -16.06
N GLY A 389 -36.86 0.14 -16.72
CA GLY A 389 -36.81 0.24 -18.19
C GLY A 389 -37.75 1.31 -18.78
N MET A 390 -38.03 2.38 -18.04
CA MET A 390 -39.20 3.25 -18.26
C MET A 390 -39.19 3.97 -19.62
N GLU A 391 -38.04 4.43 -20.09
CA GLU A 391 -37.84 5.06 -21.41
C GLU A 391 -37.33 4.06 -22.47
N ASN A 392 -37.28 2.75 -22.20
CA ASN A 392 -36.90 1.76 -23.21
C ASN A 392 -37.92 1.76 -24.36
N ASP A 393 -37.52 2.18 -25.55
CA ASP A 393 -38.37 2.18 -26.75
C ASP A 393 -38.08 1.00 -27.70
N THR A 394 -36.81 0.58 -27.78
CA THR A 394 -36.29 -0.29 -28.85
C THR A 394 -35.40 -1.43 -28.36
N GLY A 395 -34.88 -1.37 -27.13
CA GLY A 395 -33.92 -2.33 -26.56
C GLY A 395 -34.54 -3.67 -26.19
N SER A 396 -33.81 -4.75 -26.49
CA SER A 396 -34.29 -6.14 -26.43
C SER A 396 -33.43 -7.06 -25.57
N TYR A 397 -33.95 -8.22 -25.16
CA TYR A 397 -33.22 -9.25 -24.37
C TYR A 397 -32.70 -8.79 -22.99
N ASN A 398 -33.31 -7.75 -22.38
CA ASN A 398 -32.83 -7.20 -21.11
C ASN A 398 -33.58 -7.80 -19.89
N THR A 399 -32.87 -8.04 -18.78
CA THR A 399 -33.44 -8.45 -17.48
C THR A 399 -33.22 -7.37 -16.44
N ILE A 400 -34.26 -6.70 -15.96
CA ILE A 400 -34.16 -5.48 -15.13
C ILE A 400 -35.05 -5.57 -13.89
N LEU A 401 -34.51 -5.40 -12.68
CA LEU A 401 -35.26 -5.50 -11.43
C LEU A 401 -34.92 -4.39 -10.43
N GLY A 402 -35.95 -3.89 -9.75
CA GLY A 402 -35.87 -2.93 -8.65
C GLY A 402 -36.07 -1.47 -9.06
N TYR A 403 -36.30 -0.62 -8.06
CA TYR A 403 -36.81 0.75 -8.25
C TYR A 403 -35.95 1.59 -9.21
N GLN A 404 -36.54 2.06 -10.31
CA GLN A 404 -35.91 2.87 -11.36
C GLN A 404 -34.62 2.26 -11.96
N SER A 405 -34.42 0.95 -11.89
CA SER A 405 -33.30 0.30 -12.58
C SER A 405 -33.51 0.33 -14.10
N GLY A 406 -32.44 0.60 -14.85
CA GLY A 406 -32.45 0.74 -16.30
C GLY A 406 -33.37 1.83 -16.84
N TYR A 407 -33.70 2.87 -16.06
CA TYR A 407 -34.74 3.86 -16.40
C TYR A 407 -34.66 4.38 -17.84
N LYS A 408 -33.46 4.65 -18.38
CA LYS A 408 -33.23 5.14 -19.76
C LYS A 408 -32.88 4.09 -20.81
N ASN A 409 -32.84 2.80 -20.45
CA ASN A 409 -32.21 1.74 -21.24
C ASN A 409 -32.89 1.49 -22.60
N LYS A 410 -32.27 1.92 -23.71
CA LYS A 410 -32.75 1.69 -25.10
C LYS A 410 -31.86 0.72 -25.89
N SER A 411 -31.22 -0.20 -25.18
CA SER A 411 -30.15 -1.07 -25.68
C SER A 411 -30.32 -2.51 -25.21
N ASP A 412 -29.54 -3.43 -25.77
CA ASP A 412 -29.83 -4.87 -25.71
C ASP A 412 -28.95 -5.65 -24.72
N PHE A 413 -29.44 -6.82 -24.29
CA PHE A 413 -28.72 -7.84 -23.51
C PHE A 413 -28.23 -7.39 -22.11
N ASN A 414 -28.81 -6.33 -21.53
CA ASN A 414 -28.40 -5.83 -20.22
C ASN A 414 -29.12 -6.55 -19.05
N VAL A 415 -28.39 -6.79 -17.95
CA VAL A 415 -28.89 -7.40 -16.71
C VAL A 415 -28.71 -6.41 -15.56
N PHE A 416 -29.77 -5.75 -15.10
CA PHE A 416 -29.73 -4.73 -14.06
C PHE A 416 -30.56 -5.13 -12.83
N LEU A 417 -29.98 -5.17 -11.64
CA LEU A 417 -30.67 -5.56 -10.40
C LEU A 417 -30.31 -4.63 -9.24
N GLY A 418 -31.27 -3.89 -8.71
CA GLY A 418 -31.09 -3.04 -7.52
C GLY A 418 -31.94 -1.77 -7.51
N TYR A 419 -31.52 -0.76 -6.73
CA TYR A 419 -32.08 0.59 -6.78
C TYR A 419 -31.28 1.43 -7.79
N LYS A 420 -31.94 1.93 -8.83
CA LYS A 420 -31.33 2.77 -9.90
C LYS A 420 -30.09 2.14 -10.56
N SER A 421 -30.01 0.81 -10.63
CA SER A 421 -28.92 0.12 -11.34
C SER A 421 -29.03 0.41 -12.84
N GLY A 422 -27.96 0.87 -13.50
CA GLY A 422 -27.95 1.23 -14.92
C GLY A 422 -28.89 2.37 -15.34
N TYR A 423 -29.30 3.26 -14.42
CA TYR A 423 -30.36 4.25 -14.65
C TYR A 423 -30.21 5.07 -15.94
N ASN A 424 -29.02 5.60 -16.24
CA ASN A 424 -28.79 6.44 -17.43
C ASN A 424 -28.31 5.67 -18.67
N ASN A 425 -28.25 4.34 -18.65
CA ASN A 425 -27.85 3.58 -19.83
C ASN A 425 -28.78 3.93 -20.99
N VAL A 426 -28.26 4.29 -22.16
CA VAL A 426 -29.06 4.58 -23.36
C VAL A 426 -28.72 3.54 -24.41
N ALA A 427 -27.47 3.49 -24.87
CA ALA A 427 -27.03 2.66 -25.99
C ALA A 427 -26.11 1.48 -25.60
N GLY A 428 -25.67 1.39 -24.34
CA GLY A 428 -24.71 0.39 -23.88
C GLY A 428 -25.31 -1.01 -23.82
N LYS A 429 -24.68 -1.99 -24.49
CA LYS A 429 -25.17 -3.37 -24.60
C LYS A 429 -24.44 -4.33 -23.68
N SER A 430 -25.05 -5.48 -23.38
CA SER A 430 -24.39 -6.60 -22.68
C SER A 430 -23.83 -6.27 -21.28
N ASN A 431 -24.34 -5.24 -20.60
CA ASN A 431 -23.85 -4.86 -19.27
C ASN A 431 -24.57 -5.64 -18.16
N THR A 432 -23.86 -5.99 -17.09
CA THR A 432 -24.42 -6.65 -15.89
C THR A 432 -24.19 -5.78 -14.66
N PHE A 433 -25.21 -5.04 -14.20
CA PHE A 433 -25.11 -4.12 -13.05
C PHE A 433 -25.99 -4.57 -11.87
N LEU A 434 -25.36 -4.94 -10.75
CA LEU A 434 -26.00 -5.48 -9.55
C LEU A 434 -25.66 -4.62 -8.33
N GLY A 435 -26.62 -3.85 -7.82
CA GLY A 435 -26.47 -3.11 -6.56
C GLY A 435 -27.24 -1.78 -6.52
N HIS A 436 -27.08 -1.06 -5.41
CA HIS A 436 -27.54 0.33 -5.30
C HIS A 436 -26.69 1.24 -6.21
N MET A 437 -27.31 1.83 -7.23
CA MET A 437 -26.70 2.74 -8.20
C MET A 437 -25.45 2.18 -8.91
N ALA A 438 -25.38 0.85 -9.11
CA ALA A 438 -24.34 0.25 -9.96
C ALA A 438 -24.49 0.75 -11.41
N GLY A 439 -23.41 1.18 -12.05
CA GLY A 439 -23.43 1.71 -13.43
C GLY A 439 -24.33 2.93 -13.67
N TYR A 440 -24.64 3.73 -12.65
CA TYR A 440 -25.71 4.75 -12.68
C TYR A 440 -25.60 5.78 -13.82
N LEU A 441 -24.38 6.22 -14.18
CA LEU A 441 -24.13 7.19 -15.25
C LEU A 441 -23.59 6.59 -16.56
N ASN A 442 -23.48 5.26 -16.67
CA ASN A 442 -23.17 4.63 -17.95
C ASN A 442 -24.19 5.10 -18.99
N SER A 443 -23.75 5.49 -20.19
CA SER A 443 -24.62 6.07 -21.23
C SER A 443 -24.60 5.26 -22.52
N SER A 444 -23.41 4.84 -22.97
CA SER A 444 -23.24 3.96 -24.13
C SER A 444 -22.16 2.89 -23.96
N GLY A 445 -21.50 2.81 -22.80
CA GLY A 445 -20.50 1.79 -22.53
C GLY A 445 -21.09 0.38 -22.47
N ASP A 446 -20.38 -0.61 -23.02
CA ASP A 446 -20.88 -1.95 -23.29
C ASP A 446 -20.01 -3.07 -22.68
N ASN A 447 -20.57 -4.26 -22.52
CA ASN A 447 -19.89 -5.43 -21.96
C ASN A 447 -19.28 -5.22 -20.56
N ASN A 448 -19.81 -4.30 -19.74
CA ASN A 448 -19.32 -4.03 -18.39
C ASN A 448 -20.08 -4.83 -17.32
N VAL A 449 -19.35 -5.41 -16.38
CA VAL A 449 -19.89 -6.01 -15.14
C VAL A 449 -19.63 -5.04 -13.98
N ALA A 450 -20.66 -4.68 -13.22
CA ALA A 450 -20.54 -3.86 -12.01
C ALA A 450 -21.40 -4.41 -10.86
N ILE A 451 -20.78 -4.99 -9.83
CA ILE A 451 -21.45 -5.70 -8.74
C ILE A 451 -21.07 -5.06 -7.41
N GLY A 452 -22.00 -4.33 -6.78
CA GLY A 452 -21.82 -3.66 -5.51
C GLY A 452 -22.57 -2.32 -5.43
N SER A 453 -22.68 -1.77 -4.23
CA SER A 453 -23.14 -0.38 -4.06
C SER A 453 -22.18 0.57 -4.78
N LEU A 454 -22.69 1.45 -5.64
CA LEU A 454 -21.93 2.44 -6.39
C LEU A 454 -20.79 1.88 -7.29
N ALA A 455 -20.80 0.58 -7.59
CA ALA A 455 -19.82 -0.02 -8.50
C ALA A 455 -19.97 0.58 -9.91
N GLY A 456 -18.88 1.06 -10.53
CA GLY A 456 -18.93 1.67 -11.86
C GLY A 456 -19.81 2.91 -12.02
N TYR A 457 -20.05 3.68 -10.95
CA TYR A 457 -21.03 4.79 -10.96
C TYR A 457 -20.80 5.81 -12.10
N TYR A 458 -19.55 6.21 -12.37
CA TYR A 458 -19.14 7.11 -13.45
C TYR A 458 -18.54 6.38 -14.68
N LEU A 459 -19.03 5.18 -15.01
CA LEU A 459 -18.75 4.53 -16.31
C LEU A 459 -19.10 5.47 -17.48
N SER A 460 -18.28 5.46 -18.52
CA SER A 460 -18.35 6.43 -19.62
C SER A 460 -19.09 5.93 -20.86
N ALA A 461 -19.39 6.84 -21.78
CA ALA A 461 -19.86 6.54 -23.13
C ALA A 461 -18.92 5.59 -23.91
N VAL A 462 -17.64 5.58 -23.56
CA VAL A 462 -16.56 4.77 -24.17
C VAL A 462 -16.02 3.69 -23.23
N SER A 463 -16.65 3.47 -22.07
CA SER A 463 -16.18 2.45 -21.12
C SER A 463 -16.69 1.07 -21.49
N HIS A 464 -15.80 0.13 -21.78
CA HIS A 464 -16.20 -1.22 -22.19
C HIS A 464 -15.34 -2.34 -21.61
N SER A 465 -15.94 -3.53 -21.52
CA SER A 465 -15.25 -4.76 -21.09
C SER A 465 -14.65 -4.73 -19.68
N ASN A 466 -15.18 -3.90 -18.78
CA ASN A 466 -14.71 -3.81 -17.39
C ASN A 466 -15.40 -4.84 -16.47
N VAL A 467 -14.71 -5.30 -15.42
CA VAL A 467 -15.24 -6.15 -14.35
C VAL A 467 -15.01 -5.46 -13.01
N LEU A 468 -16.06 -4.87 -12.42
CA LEU A 468 -16.00 -4.04 -11.21
C LEU A 468 -16.81 -4.73 -10.09
N ILE A 469 -16.16 -5.18 -9.02
CA ILE A 469 -16.85 -5.96 -7.96
C ILE A 469 -16.48 -5.43 -6.57
N GLY A 470 -17.43 -4.80 -5.88
CA GLY A 470 -17.28 -4.28 -4.53
C GLY A 470 -17.97 -2.93 -4.31
N ASP A 471 -18.17 -2.55 -3.05
CA ASP A 471 -18.64 -1.22 -2.67
C ASP A 471 -17.69 -0.13 -3.20
N SER A 472 -18.20 0.78 -4.03
CA SER A 472 -17.46 1.82 -4.75
C SER A 472 -16.30 1.31 -5.63
N ALA A 473 -16.32 0.04 -6.06
CA ALA A 473 -15.31 -0.51 -6.98
C ALA A 473 -15.40 0.16 -8.36
N GLY A 474 -14.30 0.72 -8.85
CA GLY A 474 -14.27 1.45 -10.12
C GLY A 474 -15.26 2.62 -10.20
N TYR A 475 -15.59 3.26 -9.06
CA TYR A 475 -16.58 4.33 -8.96
C TYR A 475 -16.37 5.44 -10.01
N GLY A 476 -15.12 5.82 -10.27
CA GLY A 476 -14.69 6.84 -11.21
C GLY A 476 -14.64 8.25 -10.59
N SER A 477 -13.78 9.10 -11.13
CA SER A 477 -13.62 10.50 -10.73
C SER A 477 -14.64 11.44 -11.41
N THR A 478 -14.95 12.57 -10.78
CA THR A 478 -15.77 13.65 -11.37
C THR A 478 -14.91 14.61 -12.22
N GLY A 479 -15.55 15.41 -13.09
CA GLY A 479 -14.92 16.60 -13.69
C GLY A 479 -14.35 16.47 -15.11
N ILE A 480 -14.05 15.25 -15.60
CA ILE A 480 -13.51 15.04 -16.96
C ILE A 480 -14.55 14.30 -17.84
N PRO A 481 -15.30 14.97 -18.75
CA PRO A 481 -16.41 14.33 -19.46
C PRO A 481 -16.05 13.59 -20.76
N SER A 482 -14.93 13.93 -21.40
CA SER A 482 -14.74 13.70 -22.86
C SER A 482 -13.56 12.81 -23.27
N LEU A 483 -12.69 12.39 -22.34
CA LEU A 483 -11.46 11.62 -22.64
C LEU A 483 -11.23 10.44 -21.66
N ARG A 484 -12.29 9.78 -21.19
CA ARG A 484 -12.20 8.69 -20.20
C ARG A 484 -11.72 7.39 -20.84
N LYS A 485 -10.44 7.07 -20.65
CA LYS A 485 -9.86 5.75 -20.87
C LYS A 485 -10.26 4.80 -19.74
N ASN A 486 -11.47 4.26 -19.73
CA ASN A 486 -11.86 3.30 -18.69
C ASN A 486 -12.49 2.06 -19.32
N SER A 487 -11.63 1.25 -19.94
CA SER A 487 -11.94 -0.02 -20.57
C SER A 487 -10.95 -1.12 -20.19
N PHE A 488 -11.40 -2.38 -20.29
CA PHE A 488 -10.62 -3.59 -20.00
C PHE A 488 -10.06 -3.68 -18.56
N ASN A 489 -10.63 -2.96 -17.59
CA ASN A 489 -10.18 -3.01 -16.20
C ASN A 489 -10.86 -4.15 -15.42
N VAL A 490 -10.10 -4.84 -14.56
CA VAL A 490 -10.63 -5.82 -13.59
C VAL A 490 -10.36 -5.29 -12.18
N ILE A 491 -11.39 -4.79 -11.50
CA ILE A 491 -11.28 -4.03 -10.25
C ILE A 491 -12.19 -4.67 -9.19
N ILE A 492 -11.59 -5.39 -8.23
CA ILE A 492 -12.29 -6.21 -7.25
C ILE A 492 -11.88 -5.81 -5.83
N GLY A 493 -12.84 -5.37 -5.02
CA GLY A 493 -12.67 -5.01 -3.61
C GLY A 493 -13.28 -3.65 -3.25
N LYS A 494 -13.60 -3.45 -1.97
CA LYS A 494 -14.21 -2.20 -1.48
C LYS A 494 -13.25 -1.02 -1.70
N GLY A 495 -13.71 -0.02 -2.45
CA GLY A 495 -12.95 1.17 -2.83
C GLY A 495 -11.78 0.90 -3.77
N ALA A 496 -11.65 -0.30 -4.35
CA ALA A 496 -10.63 -0.58 -5.36
C ALA A 496 -10.84 0.32 -6.59
N GLY A 497 -9.76 0.90 -7.12
CA GLY A 497 -9.80 1.78 -8.29
C GLY A 497 -10.82 2.92 -8.21
N LYS A 498 -11.09 3.48 -7.01
CA LYS A 498 -12.22 4.41 -6.81
C LYS A 498 -12.18 5.63 -7.75
N SER A 499 -11.01 6.18 -8.06
CA SER A 499 -10.87 7.33 -8.98
C SER A 499 -10.76 6.94 -10.46
N ASN A 500 -10.68 5.64 -10.80
CA ASN A 500 -10.11 5.13 -12.05
C ASN A 500 -10.76 5.69 -13.32
N ILE A 501 -9.92 6.25 -14.20
CA ILE A 501 -10.19 6.63 -15.59
C ILE A 501 -8.99 6.29 -16.50
N GLY A 502 -8.23 5.24 -16.17
CA GLY A 502 -7.19 4.60 -16.98
C GLY A 502 -7.57 3.17 -17.43
N ASP A 503 -6.94 2.66 -18.50
CA ASP A 503 -7.28 1.38 -19.16
C ASP A 503 -6.42 0.20 -18.68
N TYR A 504 -6.89 -1.03 -18.93
CA TYR A 504 -6.12 -2.28 -18.75
C TYR A 504 -5.57 -2.54 -17.33
N ASN A 505 -6.18 -1.96 -16.29
CA ASN A 505 -5.73 -2.14 -14.91
C ASN A 505 -6.38 -3.37 -14.24
N ALA A 506 -5.58 -4.16 -13.52
CA ALA A 506 -6.04 -5.29 -12.71
C ALA A 506 -5.81 -5.01 -11.22
N PHE A 507 -6.86 -4.58 -10.51
CA PHE A 507 -6.84 -4.21 -9.09
C PHE A 507 -7.62 -5.22 -8.24
N LEU A 508 -6.97 -5.82 -7.22
CA LEU A 508 -7.61 -6.80 -6.32
C LEU A 508 -7.28 -6.52 -4.85
N GLY A 509 -8.25 -6.01 -4.08
CA GLY A 509 -8.15 -5.83 -2.63
C GLY A 509 -8.88 -4.59 -2.09
N TYR A 510 -8.79 -4.37 -0.78
CA TYR A 510 -9.35 -3.19 -0.12
C TYR A 510 -8.55 -1.93 -0.49
N GLN A 511 -9.22 -0.91 -1.05
CA GLN A 511 -8.64 0.37 -1.48
C GLN A 511 -7.40 0.26 -2.41
N THR A 512 -7.27 -0.87 -3.11
CA THR A 512 -6.20 -1.13 -4.07
C THR A 512 -6.33 -0.18 -5.27
N GLY A 513 -5.26 0.56 -5.60
CA GLY A 513 -5.30 1.59 -6.66
C GLY A 513 -6.31 2.73 -6.42
N MET A 514 -6.71 3.02 -5.17
CA MET A 514 -7.86 3.89 -4.90
C MET A 514 -7.79 5.27 -5.58
N LYS A 515 -6.63 5.93 -5.56
CA LYS A 515 -6.45 7.26 -6.17
C LYS A 515 -6.13 7.25 -7.68
N ASN A 516 -6.02 6.07 -8.31
CA ASN A 516 -5.64 5.97 -9.72
C ASN A 516 -6.56 6.83 -10.59
N ILE A 517 -6.00 7.75 -11.37
CA ILE A 517 -6.73 8.63 -12.28
C ILE A 517 -6.56 8.04 -13.68
N ASP A 518 -5.56 8.46 -14.45
CA ASP A 518 -5.32 8.05 -15.84
C ASP A 518 -4.26 6.93 -15.99
N GLY A 519 -3.59 6.56 -14.90
CA GLY A 519 -2.62 5.46 -14.86
C GLY A 519 -3.20 4.15 -15.44
N SER A 520 -2.50 3.58 -16.41
CA SER A 520 -2.98 2.47 -17.25
C SER A 520 -2.01 1.29 -17.27
N SER A 521 -2.53 0.10 -17.59
CA SER A 521 -1.77 -1.16 -17.67
C SER A 521 -1.10 -1.59 -16.35
N ASN A 522 -1.69 -1.24 -15.19
CA ASN A 522 -1.14 -1.59 -13.87
C ASN A 522 -1.80 -2.84 -13.27
N VAL A 523 -1.02 -3.67 -12.58
CA VAL A 523 -1.51 -4.82 -11.80
C VAL A 523 -1.24 -4.56 -10.32
N PHE A 524 -2.28 -4.24 -9.54
CA PHE A 524 -2.18 -4.00 -8.10
C PHE A 524 -2.98 -5.05 -7.32
N ILE A 525 -2.34 -5.80 -6.43
CA ILE A 525 -2.98 -6.88 -5.65
C ILE A 525 -2.59 -6.74 -4.18
N GLY A 526 -3.59 -6.74 -3.29
CA GLY A 526 -3.42 -6.59 -1.85
C GLY A 526 -3.98 -5.27 -1.30
N ASN A 527 -4.30 -5.28 0.00
CA ASN A 527 -4.84 -4.14 0.75
C ASN A 527 -3.93 -2.90 0.57
N GLN A 528 -4.51 -1.82 0.07
CA GLN A 528 -3.87 -0.53 -0.21
C GLN A 528 -2.61 -0.60 -1.11
N SER A 529 -2.46 -1.67 -1.90
CA SER A 529 -1.44 -1.73 -2.96
C SER A 529 -1.70 -0.66 -4.02
N GLY A 530 -0.67 0.10 -4.41
CA GLY A 530 -0.76 1.22 -5.36
C GLY A 530 -1.72 2.36 -4.96
N PHE A 531 -2.06 2.50 -3.67
CA PHE A 531 -3.13 3.39 -3.18
C PHE A 531 -3.01 4.85 -3.67
N SER A 532 -1.79 5.40 -3.75
CA SER A 532 -1.55 6.79 -4.12
C SER A 532 -1.15 7.04 -5.58
N ASN A 533 -1.10 6.00 -6.43
CA ASN A 533 -0.87 6.20 -7.86
C ASN A 533 -1.98 7.11 -8.42
N THR A 534 -1.62 8.09 -9.24
CA THR A 534 -2.57 8.91 -9.99
C THR A 534 -2.40 8.72 -11.49
N GLY A 535 -1.17 8.77 -11.99
CA GLY A 535 -0.86 8.67 -13.43
C GLY A 535 0.22 7.66 -13.83
N GLY A 536 0.79 6.91 -12.89
CA GLY A 536 1.80 5.88 -13.17
C GLY A 536 1.26 4.71 -13.98
N ASN A 537 2.09 4.17 -14.88
CA ASN A 537 1.72 3.14 -15.86
C ASN A 537 2.63 1.92 -15.80
N TYR A 538 2.14 0.76 -16.27
CA TYR A 538 2.93 -0.47 -16.41
C TYR A 538 3.58 -0.96 -15.10
N ASN A 539 2.96 -0.69 -13.95
CA ASN A 539 3.45 -1.13 -12.64
C ASN A 539 2.81 -2.47 -12.21
N VAL A 540 3.57 -3.30 -11.50
CA VAL A 540 3.09 -4.57 -10.91
C VAL A 540 3.36 -4.55 -9.40
N PHE A 541 2.34 -4.27 -8.59
CA PHE A 541 2.45 -4.23 -7.13
C PHE A 541 1.65 -5.35 -6.47
N MET A 542 2.28 -6.21 -5.68
CA MET A 542 1.64 -7.34 -5.01
C MET A 542 2.03 -7.42 -3.53
N GLY A 543 1.08 -7.18 -2.64
CA GLY A 543 1.27 -7.22 -1.19
C GLY A 543 0.48 -6.13 -0.46
N ASN A 544 0.29 -6.28 0.86
CA ASN A 544 -0.23 -5.19 1.67
C ASN A 544 0.73 -3.98 1.61
N LEU A 545 0.19 -2.80 1.30
CA LEU A 545 0.92 -1.54 1.17
C LEU A 545 2.07 -1.54 0.13
N ALA A 546 2.09 -2.51 -0.80
CA ALA A 546 3.06 -2.54 -1.89
C ALA A 546 2.87 -1.31 -2.82
N GLY A 547 3.91 -0.51 -3.01
CA GLY A 547 3.84 0.74 -3.80
C GLY A 547 2.82 1.77 -3.29
N PHE A 548 2.49 1.78 -1.99
CA PHE A 548 1.42 2.62 -1.41
C PHE A 548 1.50 4.11 -1.79
N SER A 549 2.71 4.67 -1.85
CA SER A 549 2.97 6.09 -2.16
C SER A 549 3.32 6.36 -3.63
N ASN A 550 3.43 5.33 -4.46
CA ASN A 550 4.08 5.43 -5.76
C ASN A 550 3.21 6.09 -6.82
N ASN A 551 3.80 6.99 -7.61
CA ASN A 551 3.18 7.65 -8.76
C ASN A 551 4.13 7.71 -9.98
N SER A 552 4.96 6.68 -10.15
CA SER A 552 5.91 6.53 -11.27
C SER A 552 5.54 5.32 -12.13
N SER A 553 6.36 4.95 -13.12
CA SER A 553 6.02 3.91 -14.10
C SER A 553 7.06 2.79 -14.17
N TYR A 554 6.65 1.65 -14.74
CA TYR A 554 7.52 0.49 -15.00
C TYR A 554 8.14 -0.16 -13.75
N ASN A 555 7.49 -0.07 -12.58
CA ASN A 555 8.00 -0.64 -11.33
C ASN A 555 7.34 -1.98 -10.98
N THR A 556 8.12 -2.94 -10.46
CA THR A 556 7.63 -4.25 -9.98
C THR A 556 7.91 -4.39 -8.48
N PHE A 557 6.88 -4.27 -7.62
CA PHE A 557 7.00 -4.32 -6.15
C PHE A 557 6.22 -5.50 -5.56
N LEU A 558 6.90 -6.57 -5.17
CA LEU A 558 6.30 -7.83 -4.71
C LEU A 558 6.67 -8.13 -3.25
N GLY A 559 5.79 -7.82 -2.30
CA GLY A 559 5.98 -8.12 -0.88
C GLY A 559 5.23 -7.17 0.05
N TYR A 560 5.14 -7.53 1.33
CA TYR A 560 4.61 -6.65 2.37
C TYR A 560 5.45 -5.36 2.45
N GLN A 561 4.83 -4.20 2.25
CA GLN A 561 5.46 -2.88 2.27
C GLN A 561 6.62 -2.69 1.26
N ALA A 562 6.74 -3.52 0.22
CA ALA A 562 7.72 -3.33 -0.86
C ALA A 562 7.45 -1.98 -1.56
N GLY A 563 8.45 -1.10 -1.63
CA GLY A 563 8.29 0.24 -2.21
C GLY A 563 7.27 1.17 -1.51
N LYS A 564 6.86 0.90 -0.27
CA LYS A 564 5.75 1.62 0.44
C LYS A 564 5.85 3.16 0.31
N ASN A 565 7.05 3.70 0.47
CA ASN A 565 7.33 5.15 0.54
C ASN A 565 8.10 5.69 -0.68
N TYR A 566 8.21 4.93 -1.77
CA TYR A 566 8.68 5.47 -3.06
C TYR A 566 7.56 6.29 -3.69
N THR A 567 7.81 7.56 -4.01
CA THR A 567 6.82 8.48 -4.61
C THR A 567 7.10 8.71 -6.10
N THR A 568 8.36 8.92 -6.44
CA THR A 568 8.87 8.95 -7.82
C THR A 568 9.94 7.86 -8.00
N GLY A 569 10.59 7.79 -9.16
CA GLY A 569 11.55 6.73 -9.48
C GLY A 569 10.93 5.58 -10.27
N SER A 570 11.41 5.36 -11.48
CA SER A 570 10.87 4.37 -12.44
C SER A 570 11.84 3.21 -12.66
N TYR A 571 11.37 2.14 -13.31
CA TYR A 571 12.16 0.95 -13.66
C TYR A 571 12.73 0.16 -12.47
N ASN A 572 12.19 0.35 -11.26
CA ASN A 572 12.65 -0.35 -10.06
C ASN A 572 11.98 -1.73 -9.90
N THR A 573 12.73 -2.75 -9.47
CA THR A 573 12.23 -4.10 -9.17
C THR A 573 12.52 -4.44 -7.71
N PHE A 574 11.52 -4.36 -6.83
CA PHE A 574 11.63 -4.63 -5.39
C PHE A 574 10.85 -5.89 -5.00
N ILE A 575 11.52 -6.90 -4.46
CA ILE A 575 10.90 -8.20 -4.14
C ILE A 575 11.31 -8.62 -2.72
N GLY A 576 10.32 -8.78 -1.84
CA GLY A 576 10.51 -9.20 -0.44
C GLY A 576 9.83 -8.26 0.57
N TYR A 577 9.81 -8.70 1.83
CA TYR A 577 9.30 -7.90 2.95
C TYR A 577 10.15 -6.63 3.10
N ARG A 578 9.51 -5.46 2.94
CA ARG A 578 10.12 -4.12 2.94
C ARG A 578 11.32 -3.95 1.99
N ALA A 579 11.37 -4.72 0.91
CA ALA A 579 12.36 -4.51 -0.14
C ALA A 579 12.15 -3.12 -0.78
N GLY A 580 13.22 -2.31 -0.85
CA GLY A 580 13.17 -0.95 -1.40
C GLY A 580 12.13 -0.05 -0.73
N MET A 581 11.85 -0.26 0.55
CA MET A 581 11.11 0.73 1.33
C MET A 581 12.00 1.99 1.47
N ALA A 582 11.40 3.18 1.49
CA ALA A 582 12.09 4.42 1.83
C ALA A 582 11.68 4.88 3.24
N SER A 583 12.37 5.88 3.79
CA SER A 583 12.00 6.48 5.07
C SER A 583 10.57 7.09 5.02
N GLU A 584 9.92 7.20 6.17
CA GLU A 584 8.68 7.99 6.30
C GLU A 584 8.94 9.50 6.36
N THR A 585 10.20 9.92 6.54
CA THR A 585 10.64 11.33 6.51
C THR A 585 11.26 11.77 5.19
N PHE A 586 11.79 10.83 4.39
CA PHE A 586 12.44 11.08 3.11
C PHE A 586 11.97 10.01 2.11
N PHE A 587 11.17 10.45 1.12
CA PHE A 587 10.56 9.57 0.14
C PHE A 587 11.57 9.02 -0.88
N GLY A 588 11.24 7.86 -1.45
CA GLY A 588 12.01 7.25 -2.54
C GLY A 588 11.76 7.94 -3.87
N THR A 589 12.84 8.24 -4.60
CA THR A 589 12.88 8.95 -5.89
C THR A 589 13.83 8.29 -6.92
N GLY A 590 14.70 7.37 -6.48
CA GLY A 590 15.71 6.71 -7.31
C GLY A 590 15.17 5.80 -8.42
N ASN A 591 15.93 5.59 -9.48
CA ASN A 591 15.52 4.83 -10.67
C ASN A 591 16.33 3.53 -10.84
N SER A 592 15.79 2.59 -11.61
CA SER A 592 16.52 1.42 -12.14
C SER A 592 17.08 0.42 -11.10
N ASN A 593 16.68 0.51 -9.82
CA ASN A 593 17.24 -0.34 -8.78
C ASN A 593 16.60 -1.74 -8.77
N VAL A 594 17.41 -2.78 -8.58
CA VAL A 594 16.98 -4.19 -8.41
C VAL A 594 17.24 -4.61 -6.96
N ILE A 595 16.18 -4.83 -6.17
CA ILE A 595 16.27 -5.06 -4.72
C ILE A 595 15.48 -6.32 -4.35
N LEU A 596 16.17 -7.38 -3.92
CA LEU A 596 15.59 -8.70 -3.64
C LEU A 596 16.00 -9.20 -2.24
N GLY A 597 15.09 -9.16 -1.27
CA GLY A 597 15.32 -9.75 0.06
C GLY A 597 14.58 -9.06 1.22
N TYR A 598 14.59 -9.73 2.39
CA TYR A 598 14.05 -9.18 3.63
C TYR A 598 14.84 -7.94 4.08
N ASN A 599 14.17 -6.77 4.14
CA ASN A 599 14.77 -5.47 4.45
C ASN A 599 15.99 -5.11 3.57
N ALA A 600 16.05 -5.60 2.33
CA ALA A 600 17.06 -5.15 1.36
C ALA A 600 16.73 -3.71 0.93
N GLY A 601 17.73 -2.81 0.89
CA GLY A 601 17.54 -1.40 0.53
C GLY A 601 16.50 -0.64 1.37
N LEU A 602 16.35 -0.97 2.66
CA LEU A 602 15.28 -0.49 3.57
C LEU A 602 15.19 1.04 3.75
N ASN A 603 16.27 1.76 3.44
CA ASN A 603 16.40 3.20 3.61
C ASN A 603 16.60 3.96 2.28
N LEU A 604 16.44 3.32 1.11
CA LEU A 604 16.84 3.93 -0.17
C LEU A 604 15.94 5.12 -0.51
N THR A 605 16.53 6.31 -0.63
CA THR A 605 15.81 7.57 -0.91
C THR A 605 16.06 8.05 -2.33
N SER A 606 17.32 8.17 -2.77
CA SER A 606 17.68 8.78 -4.06
C SER A 606 18.70 7.99 -4.87
N GLY A 607 19.28 6.92 -4.31
CA GLY A 607 20.20 6.05 -5.01
C GLY A 607 19.56 5.38 -6.24
N TYR A 608 20.34 5.23 -7.31
CA TYR A 608 19.90 4.72 -8.61
C TYR A 608 20.89 3.68 -9.19
N ASP A 609 20.41 2.85 -10.11
CA ASP A 609 21.18 1.77 -10.76
C ASP A 609 21.87 0.80 -9.77
N ASN A 610 21.33 0.61 -8.56
CA ASN A 610 21.84 -0.34 -7.58
C ASN A 610 21.24 -1.75 -7.72
N VAL A 611 22.01 -2.79 -7.40
CA VAL A 611 21.60 -4.19 -7.35
C VAL A 611 21.83 -4.75 -5.94
N PHE A 612 20.77 -4.86 -5.13
CA PHE A 612 20.82 -5.33 -3.74
C PHE A 612 20.09 -6.67 -3.58
N ILE A 613 20.83 -7.79 -3.57
CA ILE A 613 20.27 -9.14 -3.49
C ILE A 613 20.71 -9.83 -2.21
N GLY A 614 19.78 -10.07 -1.29
CA GLY A 614 20.01 -10.80 -0.03
C GLY A 614 19.42 -10.10 1.20
N THR A 615 19.25 -10.87 2.27
CA THR A 615 18.71 -10.39 3.55
C THR A 615 19.52 -9.21 4.08
N SER A 616 18.89 -8.03 4.15
CA SER A 616 19.51 -6.77 4.56
C SER A 616 20.75 -6.37 3.74
N SER A 617 20.80 -6.75 2.46
CA SER A 617 21.76 -6.17 1.49
C SER A 617 21.46 -4.69 1.26
N GLY A 618 22.48 -3.83 1.25
CA GLY A 618 22.36 -2.37 1.06
C GLY A 618 21.40 -1.66 2.04
N LYS A 619 21.16 -2.23 3.23
CA LYS A 619 20.02 -1.85 4.08
C LYS A 619 20.01 -0.37 4.49
N LEU A 620 21.16 0.22 4.81
CA LEU A 620 21.25 1.61 5.27
C LEU A 620 21.49 2.63 4.14
N THR A 621 21.55 2.18 2.89
CA THR A 621 21.86 3.06 1.74
C THR A 621 20.72 4.01 1.47
N THR A 622 21.03 5.30 1.34
CA THR A 622 20.08 6.38 1.10
C THR A 622 20.27 6.96 -0.30
N SER A 623 21.49 7.39 -0.64
CA SER A 623 21.79 8.13 -1.88
C SER A 623 22.85 7.48 -2.78
N GLY A 624 23.51 6.41 -2.34
CA GLY A 624 24.55 5.74 -3.13
C GLY A 624 24.01 5.16 -4.44
N PHE A 625 24.80 5.24 -5.52
CA PHE A 625 24.43 4.76 -6.86
C PHE A 625 25.42 3.74 -7.45
N GLU A 626 25.00 3.02 -8.49
CA GLU A 626 25.80 1.98 -9.21
C GLU A 626 26.33 0.82 -8.34
N ASN A 627 25.84 0.63 -7.11
CA ASN A 627 26.38 -0.40 -6.22
C ASN A 627 25.77 -1.79 -6.48
N THR A 628 26.60 -2.83 -6.49
CA THR A 628 26.17 -4.25 -6.61
C THR A 628 26.48 -5.02 -5.33
N PHE A 629 25.48 -5.23 -4.47
CA PHE A 629 25.60 -5.93 -3.20
C PHE A 629 24.82 -7.25 -3.20
N ILE A 630 25.53 -8.38 -3.23
CA ILE A 630 24.94 -9.73 -3.34
C ILE A 630 25.37 -10.59 -2.15
N GLY A 631 24.46 -10.80 -1.19
CA GLY A 631 24.68 -11.58 0.01
C GLY A 631 23.89 -11.06 1.21
N LYS A 632 23.77 -11.88 2.27
CA LYS A 632 23.23 -11.40 3.55
C LYS A 632 24.19 -10.36 4.14
N GLU A 633 23.66 -9.19 4.52
CA GLU A 633 24.43 -8.06 5.06
C GLU A 633 25.58 -7.54 4.14
N ALA A 634 25.54 -7.85 2.83
CA ALA A 634 26.46 -7.23 1.88
C ALA A 634 26.20 -5.70 1.80
N GLY A 635 27.26 -4.88 1.92
CA GLY A 635 27.16 -3.42 1.92
C GLY A 635 26.23 -2.84 3.00
N TYR A 636 26.03 -3.53 4.14
CA TYR A 636 24.97 -3.19 5.11
C TYR A 636 25.02 -1.74 5.64
N ASN A 637 26.21 -1.21 5.94
CA ASN A 637 26.39 0.15 6.50
C ASN A 637 26.46 1.26 5.43
N VAL A 638 26.47 0.93 4.13
CA VAL A 638 26.67 1.91 3.05
C VAL A 638 25.57 2.95 3.10
N THR A 639 25.90 4.24 3.11
CA THR A 639 24.94 5.35 3.11
C THR A 639 24.91 6.05 1.76
N SER A 640 26.08 6.50 1.30
CA SER A 640 26.24 7.37 0.12
C SER A 640 27.45 7.02 -0.75
N GLY A 641 28.09 5.85 -0.52
CA GLY A 641 29.17 5.34 -1.36
C GLY A 641 28.67 4.80 -2.70
N ASN A 642 29.51 4.85 -3.72
CA ASN A 642 29.10 4.69 -5.12
C ASN A 642 29.98 3.71 -5.91
N SER A 643 29.37 3.06 -6.90
CA SER A 643 30.06 2.14 -7.83
C SER A 643 30.84 1.02 -7.12
N ASN A 644 30.38 0.57 -5.93
CA ASN A 644 31.02 -0.53 -5.19
C ASN A 644 30.38 -1.88 -5.53
N VAL A 645 31.19 -2.93 -5.60
CA VAL A 645 30.75 -4.33 -5.72
C VAL A 645 31.07 -5.04 -4.40
N ALA A 646 30.07 -5.67 -3.77
CA ALA A 646 30.25 -6.47 -2.56
C ALA A 646 29.47 -7.80 -2.67
N ILE A 647 30.16 -8.91 -2.89
CA ILE A 647 29.55 -10.21 -3.17
C ILE A 647 30.01 -11.23 -2.13
N GLY A 648 29.13 -11.61 -1.22
CA GLY A 648 29.38 -12.54 -0.12
C GLY A 648 28.58 -12.22 1.14
N PHE A 649 28.52 -13.16 2.09
CA PHE A 649 27.99 -12.86 3.42
C PHE A 649 28.88 -11.80 4.08
N LYS A 650 28.29 -10.66 4.45
CA LYS A 650 28.98 -9.50 5.05
C LYS A 650 30.17 -8.94 4.25
N ALA A 651 30.22 -9.15 2.94
CA ALA A 651 31.18 -8.46 2.07
C ALA A 651 30.95 -6.94 2.16
N GLY A 652 32.02 -6.17 2.33
CA GLY A 652 31.97 -4.70 2.43
C GLY A 652 31.05 -4.16 3.53
N ARG A 653 30.80 -4.94 4.60
CA ARG A 653 29.73 -4.64 5.57
C ARG A 653 29.84 -3.24 6.19
N SER A 654 31.07 -2.75 6.39
CA SER A 654 31.34 -1.48 7.06
C SER A 654 31.56 -0.28 6.14
N ILE A 655 31.51 -0.44 4.81
CA ILE A 655 31.58 0.69 3.86
C ILE A 655 30.51 1.72 4.23
N THR A 656 30.83 3.01 4.14
CA THR A 656 29.91 4.11 4.45
C THR A 656 29.68 5.01 3.24
N SER A 657 30.64 5.91 2.98
CA SER A 657 30.67 6.87 1.87
C SER A 657 31.95 6.69 1.04
N ASN A 658 32.29 5.44 0.73
CA ASN A 658 33.52 5.07 0.02
C ASN A 658 33.15 4.50 -1.35
N ASP A 659 34.04 4.64 -2.33
CA ASP A 659 33.70 4.45 -3.74
C ASP A 659 34.64 3.46 -4.44
N PHE A 660 34.14 2.85 -5.52
CA PHE A 660 34.91 2.00 -6.45
C PHE A 660 35.60 0.78 -5.82
N ASN A 661 35.12 0.28 -4.67
CA ASN A 661 35.66 -0.94 -4.07
C ASN A 661 35.02 -2.20 -4.67
N THR A 662 35.81 -3.23 -4.96
CA THR A 662 35.36 -4.56 -5.41
C THR A 662 35.74 -5.60 -4.38
N LEU A 663 34.76 -6.14 -3.65
CA LEU A 663 34.93 -7.03 -2.51
C LEU A 663 34.16 -8.34 -2.74
N VAL A 664 34.86 -9.43 -3.03
CA VAL A 664 34.26 -10.71 -3.43
C VAL A 664 34.74 -11.83 -2.52
N GLY A 665 33.84 -12.32 -1.67
CA GLY A 665 34.08 -13.38 -0.69
C GLY A 665 33.36 -13.14 0.63
N GLU A 666 33.32 -14.16 1.48
CA GLU A 666 32.75 -14.03 2.81
C GLU A 666 33.62 -13.08 3.66
N ASN A 667 32.97 -12.11 4.30
CA ASN A 667 33.60 -11.05 5.10
C ASN A 667 34.73 -10.26 4.39
N ALA A 668 34.83 -10.30 3.06
CA ALA A 668 35.82 -9.54 2.30
C ALA A 668 35.66 -8.03 2.55
N GLY A 669 36.72 -7.36 3.02
CA GLY A 669 36.69 -5.95 3.41
C GLY A 669 35.69 -5.62 4.54
N TYR A 670 35.45 -6.55 5.46
CA TYR A 670 34.43 -6.42 6.52
C TYR A 670 34.52 -5.11 7.30
N SER A 671 35.73 -4.69 7.68
CA SER A 671 35.97 -3.49 8.51
C SER A 671 36.18 -2.20 7.71
N LEU A 672 36.11 -2.25 6.37
CA LEU A 672 36.48 -1.13 5.48
C LEU A 672 35.46 0.02 5.60
N SER A 673 35.68 0.92 6.55
CA SER A 673 34.84 2.09 6.83
C SER A 673 35.35 3.37 6.18
N SER A 674 36.62 3.38 5.80
CA SER A 674 37.26 4.39 4.95
C SER A 674 38.17 3.70 3.92
N GLY A 675 38.39 4.34 2.78
CA GLY A 675 39.23 3.80 1.70
C GLY A 675 38.44 3.41 0.44
N SER A 676 38.97 3.82 -0.71
CA SER A 676 38.34 3.68 -2.02
C SER A 676 39.27 2.97 -3.02
N LYS A 677 38.69 2.46 -4.12
CA LYS A 677 39.43 1.80 -5.23
C LYS A 677 40.17 0.51 -4.82
N ASN A 678 39.72 -0.20 -3.80
CA ASN A 678 40.32 -1.47 -3.38
C ASN A 678 39.69 -2.66 -4.09
N VAL A 679 40.47 -3.71 -4.38
CA VAL A 679 40.02 -4.97 -5.00
C VAL A 679 40.41 -6.14 -4.10
N PHE A 680 39.45 -6.68 -3.32
CA PHE A 680 39.66 -7.81 -2.41
C PHE A 680 38.89 -9.04 -2.90
N PHE A 681 39.59 -10.16 -3.13
CA PHE A 681 39.00 -11.39 -3.66
C PHE A 681 39.42 -12.63 -2.85
N GLY A 682 38.51 -13.17 -2.06
CA GLY A 682 38.73 -14.31 -1.17
C GLY A 682 37.93 -14.23 0.15
N ASN A 683 37.96 -15.31 0.94
CA ASN A 683 37.37 -15.29 2.29
C ASN A 683 38.31 -14.56 3.25
N PHE A 684 37.76 -13.69 4.12
CA PHE A 684 38.49 -12.83 5.07
C PHE A 684 39.58 -11.90 4.46
N THR A 685 39.61 -11.74 3.13
CA THR A 685 40.53 -10.82 2.44
C THR A 685 40.32 -9.37 2.91
N GLY A 686 41.37 -8.72 3.40
CA GLY A 686 41.30 -7.36 3.95
C GLY A 686 40.32 -7.18 5.12
N TYR A 687 40.03 -8.22 5.90
CA TYR A 687 38.97 -8.20 6.92
C TYR A 687 39.14 -7.10 7.99
N TYR A 688 40.36 -6.84 8.49
CA TYR A 688 40.67 -5.73 9.41
C TYR A 688 41.19 -4.47 8.73
N THR A 689 41.15 -4.37 7.39
CA THR A 689 41.38 -3.09 6.70
C THR A 689 40.26 -2.13 7.05
N SER A 690 40.57 -1.05 7.78
CA SER A 690 39.63 0.01 8.15
C SER A 690 39.86 1.30 7.37
N SER A 691 41.04 1.44 6.78
CA SER A 691 41.50 2.55 5.94
C SER A 691 42.48 2.02 4.90
N GLY A 692 42.69 2.77 3.81
CA GLY A 692 43.63 2.40 2.75
C GLY A 692 42.99 2.45 1.36
N ASN A 693 43.76 2.88 0.37
CA ASN A 693 43.26 3.11 -0.99
C ASN A 693 44.08 2.35 -2.04
N ASN A 694 43.46 2.03 -3.17
CA ASN A 694 44.12 1.44 -4.34
C ASN A 694 44.86 0.11 -4.05
N ASN A 695 44.40 -0.69 -3.07
CA ASN A 695 45.01 -1.98 -2.77
C ASN A 695 44.38 -3.11 -3.59
N THR A 696 45.21 -4.04 -4.08
CA THR A 696 44.77 -5.31 -4.67
C THR A 696 45.12 -6.45 -3.73
N MET A 697 44.15 -7.26 -3.32
CA MET A 697 44.33 -8.41 -2.43
C MET A 697 43.58 -9.63 -2.97
N VAL A 698 44.26 -10.74 -3.18
CA VAL A 698 43.66 -11.96 -3.77
C VAL A 698 44.14 -13.20 -3.03
N GLY A 699 43.23 -13.88 -2.34
CA GLY A 699 43.52 -15.08 -1.55
C GLY A 699 42.78 -15.11 -0.21
N TYR A 700 42.65 -16.31 0.35
CA TYR A 700 42.15 -16.50 1.71
C TYR A 700 43.04 -15.74 2.70
N GLU A 701 42.44 -14.87 3.52
CA GLU A 701 43.12 -13.98 4.48
C GLU A 701 44.25 -13.11 3.90
N ALA A 702 44.29 -12.91 2.56
CA ALA A 702 45.24 -11.98 1.96
C ALA A 702 45.02 -10.55 2.47
N GLY A 703 46.07 -9.93 3.01
CA GLY A 703 46.05 -8.61 3.63
C GLY A 703 45.11 -8.47 4.82
N ASN A 704 44.75 -9.56 5.52
CA ASN A 704 43.80 -9.58 6.64
C ASN A 704 44.04 -8.42 7.64
N PHE A 705 45.30 -8.16 7.98
CA PHE A 705 45.72 -7.12 8.93
C PHE A 705 46.31 -5.85 8.29
N ASN A 706 46.14 -5.62 6.99
CA ASN A 706 46.47 -4.32 6.38
C ASN A 706 45.46 -3.24 6.83
N ARG A 707 45.64 -2.69 8.03
CA ARG A 707 44.72 -1.74 8.67
C ARG A 707 44.58 -0.40 7.92
N SER A 708 45.66 0.07 7.29
CA SER A 708 45.78 1.44 6.74
C SER A 708 46.67 1.59 5.50
N GLY A 709 47.44 0.56 5.14
CA GLY A 709 48.33 0.60 3.98
C GLY A 709 47.58 0.78 2.67
N SER A 710 48.18 1.56 1.76
CA SER A 710 47.63 1.92 0.45
C SER A 710 48.56 1.48 -0.67
N TYR A 711 48.04 1.35 -1.89
CA TYR A 711 48.81 0.97 -3.09
C TYR A 711 49.52 -0.39 -3.00
N ASN A 712 49.03 -1.29 -2.15
CA ASN A 712 49.61 -2.63 -1.98
C ASN A 712 49.06 -3.65 -2.99
N THR A 713 49.86 -4.68 -3.30
CA THR A 713 49.43 -5.85 -4.06
C THR A 713 49.78 -7.13 -3.30
N PHE A 714 48.79 -7.82 -2.74
CA PHE A 714 48.98 -9.04 -1.95
C PHE A 714 48.23 -10.22 -2.61
N ILE A 715 48.96 -11.21 -3.15
CA ILE A 715 48.35 -12.33 -3.87
C ILE A 715 48.87 -13.66 -3.30
N GLY A 716 48.01 -14.37 -2.57
CA GLY A 716 48.33 -15.64 -1.93
C GLY A 716 47.48 -15.91 -0.69
N TYR A 717 47.46 -17.17 -0.24
CA TYR A 717 46.89 -17.53 1.06
C TYR A 717 47.72 -16.86 2.17
N GLU A 718 47.10 -16.07 3.05
CA GLU A 718 47.74 -15.33 4.16
C GLU A 718 48.96 -14.44 3.75
N ALA A 719 49.04 -14.00 2.49
CA ALA A 719 50.00 -12.96 2.09
C ALA A 719 49.68 -11.66 2.85
N ALA A 720 50.65 -10.99 3.47
CA ALA A 720 50.42 -9.89 4.44
C ALA A 720 49.52 -10.29 5.65
N GLY A 721 49.67 -11.53 6.15
CA GLY A 721 48.78 -12.14 7.15
C GLY A 721 49.10 -11.91 8.64
N ALA A 722 50.22 -11.28 9.03
CA ALA A 722 50.58 -11.20 10.46
C ALA A 722 49.84 -10.12 11.26
N ILE A 723 49.70 -10.40 12.56
CA ILE A 723 49.36 -9.44 13.60
C ILE A 723 50.67 -8.95 14.23
N SER A 724 50.91 -7.63 14.26
CA SER A 724 51.95 -7.09 15.15
C SER A 724 51.42 -6.95 16.57
N GLU A 725 52.25 -7.23 17.58
CA GLU A 725 51.87 -7.14 19.00
C GLU A 725 51.40 -5.72 19.41
N ALA A 726 51.82 -4.69 18.65
CA ALA A 726 51.44 -3.30 18.84
C ALA A 726 50.24 -2.84 17.99
N GLY A 727 49.60 -3.72 17.21
CA GLY A 727 48.45 -3.38 16.37
C GLY A 727 48.75 -2.45 15.19
N GLN A 728 50.03 -2.33 14.79
CA GLN A 728 50.42 -1.81 13.48
C GLN A 728 49.95 -2.79 12.40
N GLY A 729 49.42 -2.26 11.30
CA GLY A 729 49.19 -3.03 10.07
C GLY A 729 50.36 -2.89 9.10
N VAL A 730 50.25 -3.53 7.95
CA VAL A 730 51.25 -3.44 6.87
C VAL A 730 51.34 -2.01 6.30
N GLY A 731 52.54 -1.63 5.85
CA GLY A 731 52.83 -0.36 5.19
C GLY A 731 52.17 -0.19 3.81
N SER A 732 52.62 0.81 3.05
CA SER A 732 52.10 1.14 1.72
C SER A 732 53.08 0.82 0.59
N TYR A 733 52.62 0.76 -0.65
CA TYR A 733 53.44 0.51 -1.86
C TYR A 733 54.20 -0.84 -1.83
N SER A 734 53.68 -1.85 -1.14
CA SER A 734 54.30 -3.17 -0.99
C SER A 734 53.64 -4.25 -1.87
N VAL A 735 54.43 -5.18 -2.39
CA VAL A 735 54.01 -6.23 -3.35
C VAL A 735 54.43 -7.60 -2.82
N PHE A 736 53.48 -8.42 -2.34
CA PHE A 736 53.74 -9.76 -1.80
C PHE A 736 53.00 -10.84 -2.61
N LEU A 737 53.74 -11.82 -3.14
CA LEU A 737 53.23 -12.84 -4.06
C LEU A 737 53.61 -14.26 -3.59
N GLY A 738 52.59 -15.06 -3.25
CA GLY A 738 52.69 -16.49 -2.89
C GLY A 738 52.16 -16.82 -1.49
N TYR A 739 52.17 -18.12 -1.12
CA TYR A 739 51.66 -18.60 0.17
C TYR A 739 52.44 -17.96 1.34
N GLN A 740 51.75 -17.25 2.23
CA GLN A 740 52.30 -16.53 3.37
C GLN A 740 53.42 -15.51 3.02
N ALA A 741 53.47 -15.05 1.76
CA ALA A 741 54.44 -14.05 1.30
C ALA A 741 54.34 -12.75 2.12
N GLY A 742 55.48 -12.27 2.64
CA GLY A 742 55.54 -11.06 3.47
C GLY A 742 54.66 -11.12 4.71
N TYR A 743 54.35 -12.33 5.25
CA TYR A 743 53.42 -12.52 6.38
C TYR A 743 53.69 -11.53 7.51
N SER A 744 54.92 -11.51 8.05
CA SER A 744 55.37 -10.65 9.16
C SER A 744 55.87 -9.27 8.74
N GLU A 745 55.71 -8.86 7.48
CA GLU A 745 56.20 -7.56 7.00
C GLU A 745 55.25 -6.43 7.39
N LEU A 746 55.81 -5.34 7.89
CA LEU A 746 55.08 -4.15 8.36
C LEU A 746 55.53 -2.86 7.67
N GLU A 747 56.69 -2.88 7.00
CA GLU A 747 57.24 -1.70 6.34
C GLU A 747 56.54 -1.37 5.00
N SER A 748 56.76 -0.14 4.54
CA SER A 748 56.31 0.32 3.21
C SER A 748 57.39 -0.01 2.17
N ASN A 749 57.02 0.02 0.88
CA ASN A 749 57.95 -0.12 -0.25
C ASN A 749 58.68 -1.49 -0.25
N ARG A 750 58.00 -2.59 0.10
CA ARG A 750 58.61 -3.93 0.22
C ARG A 750 58.13 -4.89 -0.87
N LEU A 751 59.06 -5.61 -1.49
CA LEU A 751 58.78 -6.71 -2.43
C LEU A 751 59.07 -8.06 -1.76
N TYR A 752 58.14 -8.99 -1.84
CA TYR A 752 58.34 -10.40 -1.50
C TYR A 752 57.70 -11.29 -2.58
N ILE A 753 58.49 -12.18 -3.19
CA ILE A 753 57.97 -13.29 -3.98
C ILE A 753 58.47 -14.57 -3.32
N GLU A 754 57.57 -15.28 -2.65
CA GLU A 754 57.91 -16.34 -1.69
C GLU A 754 56.69 -17.24 -1.43
N ASN A 755 56.90 -18.51 -1.06
CA ASN A 755 55.83 -19.47 -0.78
C ASN A 755 55.94 -20.06 0.65
N SER A 756 56.36 -19.23 1.60
CA SER A 756 56.46 -19.50 3.04
C SER A 756 56.49 -18.18 3.84
N GLN A 757 56.55 -18.26 5.18
CA GLN A 757 56.73 -17.10 6.07
C GLN A 757 58.18 -16.55 6.10
N ALA A 758 59.01 -16.82 5.10
CA ALA A 758 60.41 -16.38 5.11
C ALA A 758 60.54 -14.85 5.04
N GLY A 759 61.33 -14.30 5.97
CA GLY A 759 61.71 -12.87 5.97
C GLY A 759 62.77 -12.54 4.91
N LYS A 760 63.21 -11.29 4.88
CA LYS A 760 64.06 -10.74 3.79
C LYS A 760 65.36 -11.47 3.43
N TYR A 761 65.90 -12.28 4.35
CA TYR A 761 67.10 -13.10 4.12
C TYR A 761 66.81 -14.55 3.67
N GLY A 762 65.55 -14.89 3.37
CA GLY A 762 65.14 -16.23 2.95
C GLY A 762 63.97 -16.29 1.98
N ALA A 763 63.28 -15.17 1.71
CA ALA A 763 62.31 -15.05 0.64
C ALA A 763 63.00 -15.14 -0.73
N LEU A 764 62.54 -16.03 -1.61
CA LEU A 764 63.15 -16.33 -2.92
C LEU A 764 63.54 -15.06 -3.71
N ILE A 765 62.64 -14.07 -3.75
CA ILE A 765 62.97 -12.69 -4.15
C ILE A 765 62.49 -11.72 -3.06
N TYR A 766 63.38 -10.83 -2.62
CA TYR A 766 63.10 -9.71 -1.73
C TYR A 766 63.50 -8.38 -2.39
N GLY A 767 62.88 -7.27 -2.01
CA GLY A 767 63.33 -5.94 -2.41
C GLY A 767 62.79 -4.78 -1.57
N GLU A 768 63.47 -3.64 -1.67
CA GLU A 768 63.13 -2.37 -1.02
C GLU A 768 63.02 -1.29 -2.10
N PHE A 769 61.80 -0.95 -2.54
CA PHE A 769 61.54 -0.02 -3.66
C PHE A 769 61.94 1.44 -3.34
N ASP A 770 62.13 1.78 -2.08
CA ASP A 770 62.59 3.10 -1.61
C ASP A 770 64.12 3.23 -1.54
N ASN A 771 64.84 2.11 -1.60
CA ASN A 771 66.31 2.05 -1.56
C ASN A 771 66.92 1.50 -2.87
N ASP A 772 66.09 1.25 -3.91
CA ASP A 772 66.45 0.56 -5.16
C ASP A 772 67.13 -0.82 -4.96
N ILE A 773 66.75 -1.55 -3.90
CA ILE A 773 67.33 -2.85 -3.56
C ILE A 773 66.48 -3.99 -4.14
N LEU A 774 67.15 -4.94 -4.80
CA LEU A 774 66.60 -6.23 -5.21
C LEU A 774 67.58 -7.35 -4.79
N VAL A 775 67.06 -8.39 -4.13
CA VAL A 775 67.82 -9.54 -3.61
C VAL A 775 67.17 -10.83 -4.10
N PHE A 776 67.98 -11.71 -4.68
CA PHE A 776 67.62 -13.10 -4.97
C PHE A 776 68.26 -13.98 -3.90
N ASN A 777 67.46 -14.67 -3.08
CA ASN A 777 67.98 -15.61 -2.07
C ASN A 777 68.05 -17.04 -2.64
N ALA A 778 68.60 -17.19 -3.86
CA ALA A 778 68.74 -18.45 -4.58
C ALA A 778 69.80 -18.34 -5.70
N ASP A 779 70.34 -19.48 -6.14
CA ASP A 779 71.28 -19.57 -7.26
C ASP A 779 70.65 -19.07 -8.58
N VAL A 780 71.19 -17.99 -9.16
CA VAL A 780 70.65 -17.37 -10.39
C VAL A 780 71.48 -17.76 -11.62
N GLY A 781 70.83 -18.36 -12.62
CA GLY A 781 71.49 -18.87 -13.82
C GLY A 781 71.66 -17.82 -14.92
N ILE A 782 72.85 -17.22 -15.05
CA ILE A 782 73.22 -16.42 -16.23
C ILE A 782 73.77 -17.36 -17.31
N ASN A 783 73.01 -17.55 -18.39
CA ASN A 783 73.33 -18.46 -19.50
C ASN A 783 73.57 -19.94 -19.09
N THR A 784 73.02 -20.36 -17.93
CA THR A 784 72.91 -21.75 -17.49
C THR A 784 71.52 -21.99 -16.91
N THR A 785 70.96 -23.19 -17.12
CA THR A 785 69.71 -23.64 -16.49
C THR A 785 69.95 -24.40 -15.18
N THR A 786 71.20 -24.66 -14.83
CA THR A 786 71.65 -25.27 -13.57
C THR A 786 72.82 -24.45 -13.05
N PRO A 787 72.57 -23.34 -12.33
CA PRO A 787 73.61 -22.68 -11.54
C PRO A 787 73.94 -23.56 -10.33
N ASP A 788 75.20 -23.95 -10.20
CA ASP A 788 75.73 -24.67 -9.02
C ASP A 788 76.27 -23.69 -7.95
N TYR A 789 76.14 -22.38 -8.17
CA TYR A 789 76.69 -21.28 -7.37
C TYR A 789 75.88 -19.97 -7.54
N ASP A 790 75.98 -19.09 -6.55
CA ASP A 790 75.55 -17.68 -6.60
C ASP A 790 76.09 -16.90 -7.81
N VAL A 791 75.38 -15.84 -8.24
CA VAL A 791 75.86 -14.93 -9.30
C VAL A 791 77.06 -14.12 -8.83
N TRP A 792 78.25 -14.50 -9.31
CA TRP A 792 79.49 -13.80 -9.04
C TRP A 792 79.76 -12.70 -10.08
N ILE A 793 79.53 -11.43 -9.69
CA ILE A 793 79.96 -10.27 -10.49
C ILE A 793 81.43 -9.99 -10.19
N GLN A 794 82.31 -10.29 -11.14
CA GLN A 794 83.76 -10.26 -10.94
C GLN A 794 84.38 -8.88 -11.15
N GLY A 795 84.90 -8.28 -10.06
CA GLY A 795 85.83 -7.14 -10.09
C GLY A 795 87.16 -7.50 -9.43
N GLY A 796 88.24 -7.63 -10.21
CA GLY A 796 89.60 -7.79 -9.68
C GLY A 796 90.27 -6.44 -9.40
N SER A 797 91.23 -6.32 -8.48
CA SER A 797 91.91 -7.35 -7.68
C SER A 797 92.42 -6.76 -6.36
N VAL A 798 92.31 -7.50 -5.25
CA VAL A 798 92.90 -7.10 -3.96
C VAL A 798 94.27 -7.76 -3.77
N SER A 799 95.33 -6.96 -3.73
CA SER A 799 96.69 -7.41 -3.41
C SER A 799 97.11 -6.96 -2.01
N GLY A 800 96.82 -7.77 -0.99
CA GLY A 800 97.23 -7.53 0.40
C GLY A 800 97.15 -8.81 1.21
N SER A 801 98.22 -9.17 1.91
CA SER A 801 98.31 -10.48 2.58
C SER A 801 97.75 -10.46 4.00
N GLY A 802 96.71 -11.27 4.22
CA GLY A 802 96.42 -11.86 5.53
C GLY A 802 95.51 -11.07 6.47
N TYR A 803 94.21 -11.30 6.35
CA TYR A 803 93.34 -11.60 7.51
C TYR A 803 92.24 -12.58 7.05
N THR A 804 91.89 -13.55 7.89
CA THR A 804 90.91 -14.59 7.58
C THR A 804 89.65 -14.44 8.43
N ASP A 805 88.69 -13.64 7.94
CA ASP A 805 87.27 -13.95 8.15
C ASP A 805 86.42 -13.40 6.99
N ASN A 806 85.44 -14.17 6.54
CA ASN A 806 84.58 -13.82 5.41
C ASN A 806 83.31 -13.12 5.91
N ARG A 807 83.38 -11.79 6.04
CA ARG A 807 82.25 -10.85 5.86
C ARG A 807 82.70 -9.39 6.01
N ASN A 808 82.84 -8.69 4.88
CA ASN A 808 82.33 -7.33 4.65
C ASN A 808 82.77 -6.81 3.27
N LEU A 809 81.90 -6.02 2.62
CA LEU A 809 82.28 -5.19 1.48
C LEU A 809 83.22 -4.07 1.95
N ALA A 810 84.31 -3.86 1.22
CA ALA A 810 85.02 -2.58 1.22
C ALA A 810 84.50 -1.76 0.04
N MET A 811 83.77 -0.67 0.31
CA MET A 811 83.47 0.32 -0.72
C MET A 811 84.78 0.94 -1.21
N LEU A 812 84.97 1.06 -2.52
CA LEU A 812 86.04 1.89 -3.05
C LEU A 812 85.75 3.34 -2.67
N GLY A 813 86.63 3.90 -1.84
CA GLY A 813 86.58 5.30 -1.46
C GLY A 813 86.84 6.22 -2.65
N TYR A 814 86.37 7.45 -2.51
CA TYR A 814 86.74 8.58 -3.36
C TYR A 814 88.28 8.73 -3.39
N ASP A 815 88.88 8.77 -4.58
CA ASP A 815 90.23 9.30 -4.79
C ASP A 815 90.09 10.56 -5.64
N GLU A 816 90.61 11.68 -5.15
CA GLU A 816 90.32 13.02 -5.67
C GLU A 816 91.08 13.35 -6.98
N TYR A 817 91.87 12.41 -7.52
CA TYR A 817 92.93 12.73 -8.49
C TYR A 817 92.75 12.27 -9.95
N SER A 818 91.80 11.40 -10.30
CA SER A 818 91.54 11.09 -11.73
C SER A 818 90.15 10.49 -12.00
N GLY A 819 89.27 11.26 -12.65
CA GLY A 819 88.03 10.75 -13.23
C GLY A 819 88.24 10.02 -14.56
N ASP A 820 87.37 9.06 -14.83
CA ASP A 820 87.18 8.33 -16.10
C ASP A 820 88.41 7.76 -16.83
N ARG A 821 88.71 6.48 -16.55
CA ARG A 821 88.40 5.39 -17.50
C ARG A 821 88.56 3.98 -16.91
N LEU A 822 87.73 3.06 -17.39
CA LEU A 822 87.82 1.62 -17.10
C LEU A 822 89.12 1.03 -17.70
N VAL A 823 90.01 0.51 -16.84
CA VAL A 823 91.25 -0.16 -17.26
C VAL A 823 91.14 -1.66 -17.01
N ILE A 824 90.86 -2.43 -18.08
CA ILE A 824 90.89 -3.90 -18.03
C ILE A 824 92.34 -4.38 -18.16
N ASN A 825 92.94 -4.79 -17.04
CA ASN A 825 94.36 -5.14 -16.98
C ASN A 825 94.57 -6.67 -16.88
N TYR A 826 94.58 -7.36 -18.02
CA TYR A 826 94.85 -8.80 -18.08
C TYR A 826 96.33 -9.10 -17.78
N LYS A 827 96.61 -9.66 -16.60
CA LYS A 827 97.87 -10.38 -16.34
C LYS A 827 97.71 -11.87 -16.65
N SER A 828 98.26 -12.33 -17.76
CA SER A 828 98.48 -13.75 -18.04
C SER A 828 99.94 -14.14 -17.74
N GLU A 829 100.19 -14.80 -16.62
CA GLU A 829 101.48 -15.45 -16.36
C GLU A 829 101.52 -16.84 -17.01
N TYR A 830 101.81 -16.90 -18.31
CA TYR A 830 102.42 -18.08 -18.94
C TYR A 830 103.32 -17.67 -20.10
N ALA A 831 104.44 -18.37 -20.27
CA ALA A 831 105.47 -18.00 -21.24
C ALA A 831 105.15 -18.47 -22.67
N GLY A 832 105.27 -17.58 -23.64
CA GLY A 832 105.07 -17.86 -25.07
C GLY A 832 104.70 -16.59 -25.83
N GLY A 833 105.67 -15.87 -26.38
CA GLY A 833 105.44 -14.58 -27.03
C GLY A 833 104.87 -14.70 -28.44
N THR A 834 104.05 -13.74 -28.83
CA THR A 834 103.82 -13.33 -30.24
C THR A 834 103.40 -11.86 -30.23
N GLU A 835 104.16 -11.01 -30.91
CA GLU A 835 103.75 -9.62 -31.16
C GLU A 835 102.70 -9.59 -32.28
N ILE A 836 101.62 -8.83 -32.11
CA ILE A 836 100.76 -8.38 -33.20
C ILE A 836 100.65 -6.87 -33.11
N GLY A 837 101.41 -6.17 -33.95
CA GLY A 837 101.48 -4.71 -33.96
C GLY A 837 100.35 -4.06 -34.76
N GLY A 838 99.87 -2.91 -34.29
CA GLY A 838 98.91 -2.04 -34.99
C GLY A 838 98.59 -0.81 -34.13
N PRO A 839 98.78 0.42 -34.64
CA PRO A 839 98.66 1.62 -33.81
C PRO A 839 97.22 2.11 -33.67
N LEU A 840 96.68 2.10 -32.44
CA LEU A 840 95.49 2.87 -32.08
C LEU A 840 95.90 4.24 -31.54
N LYS A 841 95.53 5.30 -32.27
CA LYS A 841 95.84 6.68 -31.93
C LYS A 841 94.97 7.17 -30.75
N PHE A 842 95.60 7.87 -29.82
CA PHE A 842 94.94 8.98 -29.13
C PHE A 842 95.44 10.29 -29.75
N THR A 843 94.53 11.26 -29.91
CA THR A 843 94.81 12.57 -30.51
C THR A 843 94.19 13.62 -29.59
N ASP A 844 94.93 14.68 -29.31
CA ASP A 844 94.56 15.84 -28.47
C ASP A 844 94.19 15.47 -27.01
N THR A 845 94.99 15.76 -25.97
CA THR A 845 95.89 16.89 -25.68
C THR A 845 95.17 18.23 -25.51
N TYR A 846 94.67 18.48 -24.30
CA TYR A 846 95.06 19.67 -23.55
C TYR A 846 94.86 19.46 -22.04
N ASP A 847 95.95 19.53 -21.29
CA ASP A 847 95.97 19.47 -19.82
C ASP A 847 95.68 20.87 -19.23
N ARG A 848 95.02 20.95 -18.08
CA ARG A 848 94.63 22.22 -17.45
C ARG A 848 94.65 22.16 -15.92
N VAL A 849 95.86 22.18 -15.36
CA VAL A 849 96.14 22.51 -13.96
C VAL A 849 95.68 23.94 -13.62
N ILE A 850 94.98 24.12 -12.49
CA ILE A 850 95.16 25.28 -11.57
C ILE A 850 94.53 24.98 -10.20
N THR A 851 95.14 25.53 -9.15
CA THR A 851 94.80 25.31 -7.74
C THR A 851 93.84 26.35 -7.17
N ASP A 852 92.98 25.91 -6.25
CA ASP A 852 92.22 26.71 -5.27
C ASP A 852 91.15 27.67 -5.84
N GLN A 853 90.19 28.07 -4.99
CA GLN A 853 88.86 28.52 -5.39
C GLN A 853 88.81 29.97 -5.92
N ARG A 854 89.16 30.18 -7.21
CA ARG A 854 88.58 31.27 -8.05
C ARG A 854 88.92 31.19 -9.55
N TYR A 855 87.91 30.98 -10.40
CA TYR A 855 88.04 30.94 -11.87
C TYR A 855 88.15 32.32 -12.53
N MET A 856 89.30 32.65 -13.13
CA MET A 856 89.38 33.69 -14.16
C MET A 856 88.92 33.16 -15.52
N VAL A 857 88.05 33.91 -16.20
CA VAL A 857 87.79 33.76 -17.64
C VAL A 857 88.66 34.74 -18.40
N ILE A 858 89.16 34.34 -19.56
CA ILE A 858 89.86 35.24 -20.50
C ILE A 858 89.20 35.02 -21.87
N ASN A 859 88.80 36.10 -22.56
CA ASN A 859 88.18 36.00 -23.88
C ASN A 859 89.23 35.74 -24.98
N ILE A 860 88.80 35.46 -26.22
CA ILE A 860 89.72 35.08 -27.32
C ILE A 860 90.69 36.21 -27.75
N ASN A 861 90.51 37.43 -27.24
CA ASN A 861 91.35 38.60 -27.48
C ASN A 861 92.35 38.86 -26.33
N GLY A 862 92.35 38.04 -25.27
CA GLY A 862 93.29 38.14 -24.15
C GLY A 862 92.82 39.00 -22.97
N GLU A 863 91.57 39.48 -22.99
CA GLU A 863 91.02 40.32 -21.91
C GLU A 863 90.44 39.47 -20.78
N VAL A 864 90.70 39.86 -19.53
CA VAL A 864 90.24 39.14 -18.33
C VAL A 864 88.75 39.43 -18.09
N GLY A 865 87.91 38.45 -18.40
CA GLY A 865 86.50 38.43 -18.05
C GLY A 865 86.33 38.27 -16.54
N GLY A 866 85.91 39.35 -15.88
CA GLY A 866 85.70 39.38 -14.43
C GLY A 866 84.56 38.47 -13.97
N TYR A 867 84.66 37.99 -12.73
CA TYR A 867 83.66 37.19 -12.04
C TYR A 867 82.25 37.77 -12.14
N SER A 868 81.27 36.96 -12.55
CA SER A 868 79.84 37.31 -12.56
C SER A 868 79.25 37.38 -11.15
N SER A 869 79.74 38.32 -10.34
CA SER A 869 79.26 38.59 -8.99
C SER A 869 77.80 39.04 -9.03
N SER A 870 76.91 38.21 -8.49
CA SER A 870 75.47 38.50 -8.46
C SER A 870 75.11 39.66 -7.52
N SER A 871 76.01 40.00 -6.58
CA SER A 871 75.80 40.99 -5.52
C SER A 871 75.61 42.41 -6.05
N ILE A 872 74.54 43.08 -5.58
CA ILE A 872 74.22 44.48 -5.93
C ILE A 872 75.35 45.48 -5.64
N ARG A 873 76.29 45.14 -4.74
CA ARG A 873 77.48 45.93 -4.42
C ARG A 873 78.42 46.20 -5.61
N TYR A 874 78.24 45.50 -6.73
CA TYR A 874 79.03 45.64 -7.95
C TYR A 874 78.14 45.94 -9.18
N LYS A 875 76.94 46.47 -8.96
CA LYS A 875 75.94 46.74 -10.02
C LYS A 875 75.36 48.13 -9.85
N GLU A 876 75.48 48.95 -10.89
CA GLU A 876 74.82 50.25 -11.02
C GLU A 876 73.68 50.14 -12.05
N ASN A 877 72.73 51.09 -12.03
CA ASN A 877 71.59 51.14 -12.96
C ASN A 877 70.77 49.82 -13.02
N VAL A 878 70.47 49.26 -11.84
CA VAL A 878 69.62 48.07 -11.71
C VAL A 878 68.15 48.48 -11.84
N PHE A 879 67.46 47.92 -12.84
CA PHE A 879 66.03 48.11 -13.10
C PHE A 879 65.31 46.76 -13.15
N ASP A 880 63.99 46.77 -12.94
CA ASP A 880 63.14 45.60 -13.16
C ASP A 880 63.13 45.24 -14.66
N LEU A 881 63.18 43.94 -14.99
CA LEU A 881 63.00 43.47 -16.36
C LEU A 881 61.52 43.62 -16.76
N LYS A 882 61.25 44.48 -17.75
CA LYS A 882 59.88 44.86 -18.18
C LYS A 882 59.60 44.68 -19.67
N ASP A 883 60.64 44.57 -20.52
CA ASP A 883 60.51 44.26 -21.94
C ASP A 883 61.18 42.90 -22.24
N PHE A 884 60.39 41.84 -22.36
CA PHE A 884 60.88 40.51 -22.72
C PHE A 884 60.01 39.74 -23.73
N ASP A 885 59.06 40.42 -24.38
CA ASP A 885 58.15 39.82 -25.38
C ASP A 885 58.88 39.16 -26.56
N TRP A 886 60.08 39.66 -26.89
CA TRP A 886 60.99 39.06 -27.87
C TRP A 886 61.35 37.59 -27.57
N LEU A 887 61.13 37.11 -26.34
CA LEU A 887 61.27 35.70 -25.97
C LEU A 887 60.25 34.81 -26.71
N TYR A 888 59.05 35.33 -27.01
CA TYR A 888 58.01 34.63 -27.77
C TYR A 888 58.27 34.62 -29.28
N ASP A 889 59.06 35.57 -29.79
CA ASP A 889 59.52 35.62 -31.19
C ASP A 889 60.72 34.68 -31.46
N LEU A 890 61.32 34.10 -30.41
CA LEU A 890 62.35 33.07 -30.58
C LEU A 890 61.74 31.79 -31.13
N ARG A 891 62.42 31.15 -32.09
CA ARG A 891 61.99 29.90 -32.71
C ARG A 891 62.85 28.72 -32.25
N PRO A 892 62.39 27.87 -31.31
CA PRO A 892 63.06 26.62 -31.00
C PRO A 892 63.15 25.73 -32.25
N VAL A 893 64.32 25.17 -32.49
CA VAL A 893 64.59 24.23 -33.59
C VAL A 893 65.25 22.95 -33.07
N ILE A 894 65.12 21.88 -33.86
CA ILE A 894 65.88 20.64 -33.68
C ILE A 894 66.78 20.49 -34.91
N TYR A 895 68.06 20.22 -34.70
CA TYR A 895 69.05 20.12 -35.78
C TYR A 895 70.08 19.02 -35.51
N ASN A 896 70.80 18.62 -36.57
CA ASN A 896 72.02 17.83 -36.48
C ASN A 896 73.19 18.72 -36.90
N TYR A 897 74.37 18.54 -36.30
CA TYR A 897 75.58 19.17 -36.81
C TYR A 897 75.96 18.60 -38.18
N LYS A 898 76.54 19.44 -39.04
CA LYS A 898 77.06 19.00 -40.34
C LYS A 898 78.35 18.21 -40.10
N ASN A 899 78.47 17.05 -40.76
CA ASN A 899 79.63 16.13 -40.70
C ASN A 899 79.86 15.40 -39.35
N THR A 900 78.86 15.21 -38.49
CA THR A 900 78.94 14.20 -37.41
C THR A 900 78.70 12.79 -37.96
N SER A 901 79.43 11.80 -37.46
CA SER A 901 79.25 10.38 -37.78
C SER A 901 78.09 9.71 -37.02
N VAL A 902 77.40 10.48 -36.18
CA VAL A 902 76.19 10.09 -35.43
C VAL A 902 75.12 11.14 -35.70
N ALA A 903 73.89 10.68 -35.98
CA ALA A 903 72.71 11.53 -36.15
C ALA A 903 72.04 11.75 -34.78
N ASP A 904 72.63 12.66 -33.99
CA ASP A 904 72.14 13.06 -32.67
C ASP A 904 71.37 14.38 -32.79
N LEU A 905 70.06 14.34 -32.55
CA LEU A 905 69.13 15.46 -32.75
C LEU A 905 69.16 16.40 -31.54
N GLN A 906 69.76 17.57 -31.71
CA GLN A 906 69.91 18.56 -30.64
C GLN A 906 68.90 19.69 -30.77
N TYR A 907 68.36 20.10 -29.62
CA TYR A 907 67.46 21.24 -29.49
C TYR A 907 68.27 22.54 -29.34
N GLY A 908 67.81 23.64 -29.91
CA GLY A 908 68.44 24.95 -29.73
C GLY A 908 67.78 26.08 -30.52
N LEU A 909 68.55 27.14 -30.73
CA LEU A 909 68.20 28.33 -31.49
C LEU A 909 69.31 28.61 -32.53
N ILE A 910 68.94 29.20 -33.68
CA ILE A 910 69.88 29.58 -34.75
C ILE A 910 70.39 31.01 -34.48
N ALA A 911 71.71 31.20 -34.45
CA ALA A 911 72.34 32.47 -34.08
C ALA A 911 71.93 33.62 -35.01
N GLU A 912 71.81 33.35 -36.31
CA GLU A 912 71.36 34.29 -37.32
C GLU A 912 69.90 34.74 -37.10
N GLU A 913 68.99 33.81 -36.75
CA GLU A 913 67.58 34.12 -36.49
C GLU A 913 67.44 34.97 -35.21
N VAL A 914 68.15 34.59 -34.15
CA VAL A 914 68.17 35.35 -32.89
C VAL A 914 68.81 36.73 -33.06
N SER A 915 69.75 36.92 -33.99
CA SER A 915 70.39 38.21 -34.23
C SER A 915 69.45 39.30 -34.73
N VAL A 916 68.30 38.91 -35.31
CA VAL A 916 67.23 39.82 -35.74
C VAL A 916 66.27 40.14 -34.59
N VAL A 917 66.04 39.17 -33.69
CA VAL A 917 65.09 39.28 -32.57
C VAL A 917 65.71 39.98 -31.35
N ASN A 918 66.92 39.57 -30.93
CA ASN A 918 67.68 40.20 -29.86
C ASN A 918 69.20 40.01 -30.04
N PRO A 919 69.93 40.99 -30.62
CA PRO A 919 71.37 40.89 -30.82
C PRO A 919 72.20 40.91 -29.51
N LEU A 920 71.61 41.24 -28.35
CA LEU A 920 72.34 41.31 -27.07
C LEU A 920 72.70 39.94 -26.46
N ILE A 921 72.16 38.85 -27.02
CA ILE A 921 72.46 37.46 -26.65
C ILE A 921 73.23 36.69 -27.73
N VAL A 922 73.64 37.38 -28.80
CA VAL A 922 74.39 36.78 -29.93
C VAL A 922 75.89 37.03 -29.79
N VAL A 923 76.68 35.98 -30.04
CA VAL A 923 78.13 36.07 -30.23
C VAL A 923 78.39 36.22 -31.72
N TYR A 924 79.23 37.20 -32.08
CA TYR A 924 79.65 37.45 -33.45
C TYR A 924 81.11 37.03 -33.65
N ASP A 925 81.43 36.50 -34.83
CA ASP A 925 82.79 36.14 -35.21
C ASP A 925 83.67 37.35 -35.54
N LYS A 926 84.93 37.08 -35.93
CA LYS A 926 85.93 38.11 -36.29
C LYS A 926 85.61 38.86 -37.58
N GLU A 927 84.64 38.39 -38.38
CA GLU A 927 84.10 39.06 -39.56
C GLU A 927 82.73 39.70 -39.28
N ASN A 928 82.33 39.78 -37.99
CA ASN A 928 81.09 40.37 -37.50
C ASN A 928 79.80 39.70 -38.05
N ARG A 929 79.85 38.37 -38.24
CA ARG A 929 78.66 37.53 -38.54
C ARG A 929 78.19 36.83 -37.26
N PRO A 930 76.89 36.54 -37.07
CA PRO A 930 76.43 35.68 -35.97
C PRO A 930 77.10 34.30 -36.04
N ASP A 931 77.61 33.82 -34.91
CA ASP A 931 78.43 32.60 -34.80
C ASP A 931 77.99 31.71 -33.62
N GLY A 932 77.48 32.31 -32.54
CA GLY A 932 77.01 31.57 -31.37
C GLY A 932 76.00 32.35 -30.53
N LEU A 933 75.54 31.72 -29.44
CA LEU A 933 74.53 32.28 -28.54
C LEU A 933 74.95 32.17 -27.07
N LEU A 934 74.72 33.25 -26.34
CA LEU A 934 74.92 33.36 -24.90
C LEU A 934 73.69 32.80 -24.17
N TYR A 935 73.48 31.49 -24.27
CA TYR A 935 72.33 30.78 -23.70
C TYR A 935 72.14 31.04 -22.20
N GLU A 936 73.20 31.33 -21.45
CA GLU A 936 73.12 31.68 -20.03
C GLU A 936 72.29 32.95 -19.78
N ARG A 937 72.21 33.86 -20.76
CA ARG A 937 71.43 35.11 -20.69
C ARG A 937 69.92 34.91 -20.90
N LEU A 938 69.48 33.76 -21.42
CA LEU A 938 68.04 33.44 -21.56
C LEU A 938 67.40 33.07 -20.21
N THR A 939 68.19 32.57 -19.26
CA THR A 939 67.70 32.01 -17.99
C THR A 939 66.89 33.00 -17.14
N VAL A 940 67.29 34.27 -17.09
CA VAL A 940 66.63 35.31 -16.27
C VAL A 940 65.35 35.86 -16.94
N PRO A 941 65.32 36.16 -18.25
CA PRO A 941 64.06 36.41 -18.97
C PRO A 941 63.06 35.26 -18.85
N MET A 942 63.49 34.01 -19.02
CA MET A 942 62.61 32.84 -18.86
C MET A 942 62.05 32.72 -17.43
N LEU A 943 62.86 33.00 -16.40
CA LEU A 943 62.37 33.04 -15.01
C LEU A 943 61.27 34.09 -14.81
N LYS A 944 61.43 35.30 -15.38
CA LYS A 944 60.42 36.36 -15.31
C LYS A 944 59.14 36.00 -16.07
N ALA A 945 59.26 35.40 -17.26
CA ALA A 945 58.10 34.90 -18.01
C ALA A 945 57.31 33.83 -17.22
N ILE A 946 57.99 32.92 -16.52
CA ILE A 946 57.35 31.90 -15.66
C ILE A 946 56.68 32.52 -14.43
N GLN A 947 57.26 33.60 -13.86
CA GLN A 947 56.63 34.35 -12.77
C GLN A 947 55.33 35.03 -13.21
N ASP A 948 55.34 35.68 -14.37
CA ASP A 948 54.19 36.44 -14.85
C ASP A 948 53.07 35.52 -15.34
N GLN A 949 53.43 34.39 -15.98
CA GLN A 949 52.49 33.31 -16.28
C GLN A 949 51.86 32.71 -15.02
N LYS A 950 52.58 32.67 -13.89
CA LYS A 950 52.00 32.22 -12.61
C LYS A 950 51.00 33.24 -12.05
N GLU A 951 51.27 34.53 -12.15
CA GLU A 951 50.32 35.58 -11.73
C GLU A 951 49.04 35.53 -12.59
N GLU A 952 49.15 35.31 -13.91
CA GLU A 952 48.00 35.09 -14.79
C GLU A 952 47.21 33.83 -14.40
N ILE A 953 47.89 32.69 -14.20
CA ILE A 953 47.26 31.42 -13.80
C ILE A 953 46.50 31.54 -12.46
N ASP A 954 47.04 32.27 -11.48
CA ASP A 954 46.38 32.43 -10.18
C ASP A 954 45.21 33.44 -10.27
N SER A 955 45.29 34.47 -11.11
CA SER A 955 44.17 35.36 -11.45
C SER A 955 43.02 34.64 -12.18
N LEU A 956 43.35 33.73 -13.10
CA LEU A 956 42.38 32.88 -13.79
C LEU A 956 41.66 31.92 -12.83
N LYS A 957 42.36 31.33 -11.86
CA LYS A 957 41.73 30.50 -10.80
C LYS A 957 40.76 31.30 -9.94
N GLU A 958 41.12 32.52 -9.54
CA GLU A 958 40.22 33.38 -8.77
C GLU A 958 38.99 33.79 -9.59
N THR A 959 39.16 34.05 -10.88
CA THR A 959 38.06 34.29 -11.82
C THR A 959 37.12 33.07 -11.94
N VAL A 960 37.67 31.85 -12.09
CA VAL A 960 36.89 30.61 -12.14
C VAL A 960 36.10 30.40 -10.84
N LYS A 961 36.75 30.54 -9.68
CA LYS A 961 36.12 30.43 -8.36
C LYS A 961 34.95 31.41 -8.18
N ASN A 962 35.08 32.63 -8.67
CA ASN A 962 34.02 33.64 -8.62
C ASN A 962 32.85 33.30 -9.57
N LEU A 963 33.13 32.68 -10.73
CA LEU A 963 32.10 32.16 -11.65
C LEU A 963 31.37 30.94 -11.06
N GLU A 964 32.08 30.02 -10.40
CA GLU A 964 31.50 28.86 -9.70
C GLU A 964 30.55 29.32 -8.57
N ALA A 965 30.95 30.32 -7.78
CA ALA A 965 30.10 30.92 -6.75
C ALA A 965 28.84 31.57 -7.34
N LEU A 966 28.97 32.31 -8.45
CA LEU A 966 27.83 32.92 -9.14
C LEU A 966 26.88 31.87 -9.73
N VAL A 967 27.41 30.78 -10.28
CA VAL A 967 26.62 29.64 -10.78
C VAL A 967 25.84 28.97 -9.65
N HIS A 968 26.45 28.75 -8.48
CA HIS A 968 25.73 28.24 -7.31
C HIS A 968 24.60 29.18 -6.88
N GLN A 969 24.84 30.49 -6.78
CA GLN A 969 23.81 31.46 -6.40
C GLN A 969 22.64 31.48 -7.40
N LEU A 970 22.91 31.38 -8.71
CA LEU A 970 21.89 31.29 -9.77
C LEU A 970 21.16 29.93 -9.84
N ILE A 971 21.61 28.94 -9.06
CA ILE A 971 20.92 27.64 -8.86
C ILE A 971 20.04 27.69 -7.60
N GLU A 972 20.43 28.42 -6.55
CA GLU A 972 19.62 28.60 -5.34
C GLU A 972 18.43 29.58 -5.54
N GLU A 973 18.47 30.45 -6.55
CA GLU A 973 17.36 31.36 -6.92
C GLU A 973 16.32 30.72 -7.88
N LYS A 974 16.19 29.38 -7.93
CA LYS A 974 15.27 28.66 -8.85
C LYS A 974 14.47 27.52 -8.21
#